data_AF-A0AA88V6J9-F1
#
_entry.id   AF-A0AA88V6J9-F1
#
_cell.length_a   1.000
_cell.length_b   1.000
_cell.length_c   1.000
_cell.angle_alpha   90.00
_cell.angle_beta   90.00
_cell.angle_gamma   90.00
#
_symmetry.space_group_name_H-M   'P 1'
#
loop_
_entity.id
_entity.type
_entity.pdbx_description
1 polymer ?
#
loop_
_entity_poly.entity_id
_entity_poly.type
_entity_poly.pdbx_seq_one_letter_code
_entity_poly.pdbx_strand_id
1 'polypeptide(L)'
;MAALLVERSYIDLKSQVTGNDVFCNVFSADVKDARTRDLLKVFNIDGQIENLAVVQDFTVEKEKPQGSFNFFQRSRNAIMGAADAVRRAAVKGGFGDDNRRTEALIATIDGLIWAGCANGLLVQWDENGNRLQDFQYHSSAVHCFSTFGSQIWVGYASGTVQVLDLSGNLLGGWMAHNSPVIGMAVGAGYIFTLANHGGLRGWSVTSPGPLDSILRSELSGKEFLYTRLEKTKILAGTWNVGQGRATHDSLISWLGSAAADVGIVVVGLQEVEMGAGFLAMSAARETVGLEGSALGQWWLDMIGKTLDEGSTFERIGSRQLAGLLITAWVRNSIRGHVGDVDVAAVPCGFGRAIGNKGAVGLRMRVYGQVMCFVNCHFAAHLEAVKSRNADFDHVYRTMVFSRPANLFNATAAGVSSAVQMLRGVNAMSIHSAELMPELSEADLVVFLGDFNYRLDGISYDEARDFVSQRCFDWLRERDQLRVEMKAGYAFQGMREAAIRFPPTYKFERHQAGLAGYDSGEKKRIPAWCDRILFRDSRSASASTCSLDCPVVSSSLEYEACMDVTDSDHKPVRCIFSVEIARVDESVRRQEFGEIMASNEKIKRILEGLCNVPDAIVSTSNIILQNQDTSILRITNKCGNDKALFEIICEGQSTVKEGGQAFDHRPRGSFGFPRWLE
;
A
#
# COMPACT_ATOMS: atom_id res chain seq x y z
N MET A 1 20.69 34.11 -21.60
CA MET A 1 21.36 33.15 -22.49
C MET A 1 22.73 32.81 -21.91
N ALA A 2 22.86 31.60 -21.36
CA ALA A 2 24.05 30.75 -21.30
C ALA A 2 23.75 29.68 -20.22
N ALA A 3 23.53 28.46 -20.69
CA ALA A 3 23.08 27.31 -19.93
C ALA A 3 24.17 26.81 -18.96
N LEU A 4 23.77 26.45 -17.74
CA LEU A 4 24.59 25.59 -16.88
C LEU A 4 24.17 24.14 -17.15
N LEU A 5 25.01 23.47 -17.94
CA LEU A 5 24.97 22.05 -18.24
C LEU A 5 25.06 21.24 -16.94
N VAL A 6 24.02 20.43 -16.70
CA VAL A 6 24.10 19.28 -15.79
C VAL A 6 24.86 18.18 -16.54
N GLU A 7 26.13 18.00 -16.21
CA GLU A 7 26.91 16.88 -16.71
C GLU A 7 26.45 15.59 -16.01
N ARG A 8 25.60 14.80 -16.69
CA ARG A 8 25.35 13.41 -16.35
C ARG A 8 26.63 12.62 -16.66
N SER A 9 27.49 12.42 -15.66
CA SER A 9 28.57 11.44 -15.75
C SER A 9 27.97 10.05 -15.49
N TYR A 10 27.75 9.31 -16.58
CA TYR A 10 27.51 7.87 -16.57
C TYR A 10 28.87 7.21 -16.25
N ILE A 11 29.04 6.68 -15.03
CA ILE A 11 30.20 5.84 -14.73
C ILE A 11 29.81 4.41 -15.04
N ASP A 12 30.30 3.91 -16.17
CA ASP A 12 30.29 2.49 -16.53
C ASP A 12 31.33 1.75 -15.67
N LEU A 13 30.89 1.13 -14.57
CA LEU A 13 31.74 0.37 -13.66
C LEU A 13 32.16 -1.02 -14.20
N LYS A 14 31.95 -1.33 -15.48
CA LYS A 14 32.36 -2.64 -16.05
C LYS A 14 33.77 -2.73 -16.62
N SER A 15 34.58 -1.67 -16.59
CA SER A 15 35.92 -1.72 -17.19
C SER A 15 37.02 -1.17 -16.28
N GLN A 16 37.34 -1.90 -15.22
CA GLN A 16 38.70 -2.00 -14.64
C GLN A 16 38.65 -2.86 -13.36
N VAL A 17 38.83 -4.17 -13.49
CA VAL A 17 39.66 -5.04 -12.63
C VAL A 17 39.66 -6.41 -13.32
N THR A 18 40.68 -6.69 -14.12
CA THR A 18 41.06 -8.06 -14.48
C THR A 18 42.11 -8.53 -13.47
N GLY A 19 41.72 -9.44 -12.57
CA GLY A 19 42.65 -10.05 -11.63
C GLY A 19 41.95 -10.64 -10.41
N ASN A 20 41.69 -11.94 -10.48
CA ASN A 20 41.17 -12.85 -9.43
C ASN A 20 39.69 -12.71 -9.04
N ASP A 21 38.94 -13.73 -9.42
CA ASP A 21 37.53 -13.99 -9.08
C ASP A 21 37.29 -14.05 -7.56
N VAL A 22 36.72 -12.98 -7.01
CA VAL A 22 35.80 -13.02 -5.86
C VAL A 22 34.71 -11.97 -6.11
N PHE A 23 33.53 -12.40 -6.56
CA PHE A 23 32.35 -11.53 -6.60
C PHE A 23 31.83 -11.32 -5.17
N CYS A 24 32.32 -10.30 -4.47
CA CYS A 24 31.67 -9.79 -3.26
C CYS A 24 30.48 -8.91 -3.67
N ASN A 25 29.33 -9.52 -3.94
CA ASN A 25 28.05 -8.81 -3.98
C ASN A 25 27.61 -8.54 -2.52
N VAL A 26 28.11 -7.44 -1.93
CA VAL A 26 27.55 -6.88 -0.70
C VAL A 26 27.01 -5.50 -1.06
N PHE A 27 25.69 -5.38 -1.16
CA PHE A 27 25.02 -4.08 -1.27
C PHE A 27 25.18 -3.36 0.06
N SER A 28 25.99 -2.31 0.08
CA SER A 28 26.22 -1.46 1.23
C SER A 28 25.97 0.01 0.88
N ALA A 29 25.47 0.77 1.85
CA ALA A 29 25.41 2.23 1.74
C ALA A 29 26.69 2.81 2.34
N ASP A 30 27.39 3.64 1.59
CA ASP A 30 28.66 4.22 1.99
C ASP A 30 28.57 5.74 2.18
N VAL A 31 29.02 6.21 3.35
CA VAL A 31 29.22 7.63 3.62
C VAL A 31 30.65 7.95 3.21
N LYS A 32 30.79 8.90 2.29
CA LYS A 32 32.09 9.36 1.77
C LYS A 32 32.28 10.83 2.07
N ASP A 33 33.51 11.19 2.40
CA ASP A 33 33.90 12.59 2.44
C ASP A 33 33.87 13.17 1.01
N ALA A 34 33.14 14.27 0.81
CA ALA A 34 32.96 14.84 -0.52
C ALA A 34 34.24 15.51 -1.08
N ARG A 35 35.19 15.90 -0.23
CA ARG A 35 36.46 16.55 -0.62
C ARG A 35 37.58 15.53 -0.83
N THR A 36 37.71 14.54 0.05
CA THR A 36 38.79 13.55 -0.04
C THR A 36 38.38 12.28 -0.79
N ARG A 37 37.08 12.06 -0.97
CA ARG A 37 36.47 10.81 -1.49
C ARG A 37 36.73 9.59 -0.62
N ASP A 38 37.27 9.78 0.58
CA ASP A 38 37.54 8.69 1.50
C ASP A 38 36.24 8.08 2.03
N LEU A 39 36.26 6.77 2.18
CA LEU A 39 35.17 5.98 2.73
C LEU A 39 35.14 6.18 4.25
N LEU A 40 34.15 6.93 4.75
CA LEU A 40 34.01 7.21 6.18
C LEU A 40 33.35 6.05 6.92
N LYS A 41 32.25 5.52 6.38
CA LYS A 41 31.50 4.39 6.95
C LYS A 41 30.78 3.58 5.87
N VAL A 42 30.64 2.28 6.12
CA VAL A 42 29.91 1.34 5.27
C VAL A 42 28.85 0.66 6.12
N PHE A 43 27.60 0.74 5.67
CA PHE A 43 26.45 0.15 6.33
C PHE A 43 25.97 -1.04 5.52
N ASN A 44 25.73 -2.17 6.19
CA ASN A 44 25.04 -3.29 5.57
C ASN A 44 23.54 -2.98 5.39
N ILE A 45 22.82 -3.91 4.76
CA ILE A 45 21.38 -3.82 4.48
C ILE A 45 20.55 -3.52 5.74
N ASP A 46 21.05 -3.89 6.93
CA ASP A 46 20.41 -3.67 8.22
C ASP A 46 20.88 -2.41 8.96
N GLY A 47 21.74 -1.59 8.36
CA GLY A 47 22.26 -0.35 8.93
C GLY A 47 23.33 -0.55 10.01
N GLN A 48 23.93 -1.74 10.09
CA GLN A 48 25.05 -2.02 11.00
C GLN A 48 26.39 -1.76 10.32
N ILE A 49 27.37 -1.31 11.10
CA ILE A 49 28.74 -1.03 10.63
C ILE A 49 29.46 -2.37 10.38
N GLU A 50 29.89 -2.61 9.14
CA GLU A 50 30.72 -3.77 8.82
C GLU A 50 32.19 -3.53 9.20
N ASN A 51 32.75 -4.41 10.03
CA ASN A 51 34.20 -4.55 10.20
C ASN A 51 34.68 -5.65 9.25
N LEU A 52 35.51 -5.30 8.26
CA LEU A 52 36.09 -6.26 7.31
C LEU A 52 37.12 -7.16 8.01
N ALA A 53 36.70 -8.36 8.44
CA ALA A 53 37.60 -9.42 8.88
C ALA A 53 37.70 -10.54 7.84
N VAL A 54 38.93 -10.89 7.49
CA VAL A 54 39.33 -11.88 6.46
C VAL A 54 38.92 -13.30 6.89
N VAL A 55 38.17 -14.02 6.03
CA VAL A 55 37.76 -15.42 6.25
C VAL A 55 38.65 -16.37 5.43
N GLN A 56 39.19 -17.41 6.10
CA GLN A 56 39.90 -18.54 5.51
C GLN A 56 38.93 -19.65 5.09
N ASP A 57 39.13 -20.19 3.88
CA ASP A 57 38.37 -21.29 3.28
C ASP A 57 38.55 -22.64 3.99
N PHE A 58 37.44 -23.37 4.16
CA PHE A 58 37.44 -24.83 4.39
C PHE A 58 36.45 -25.50 3.42
N THR A 59 36.98 -26.36 2.55
CA THR A 59 36.23 -27.25 1.65
C THR A 59 35.94 -28.58 2.34
N VAL A 60 34.70 -29.09 2.24
CA VAL A 60 34.34 -30.47 2.61
C VAL A 60 33.48 -31.10 1.52
N GLU A 61 33.91 -32.28 1.09
CA GLU A 61 33.33 -33.14 0.04
C GLU A 61 31.97 -33.75 0.42
N LYS A 62 31.18 -34.10 -0.60
CA LYS A 62 29.84 -34.70 -0.48
C LYS A 62 29.81 -36.10 -1.09
N GLU A 63 29.56 -37.11 -0.26
CA GLU A 63 29.20 -38.47 -0.71
C GLU A 63 27.67 -38.64 -0.88
N LYS A 64 27.26 -39.45 -1.86
CA LYS A 64 25.88 -39.89 -2.14
C LYS A 64 25.73 -41.37 -1.83
N PRO A 65 24.54 -41.81 -1.37
CA PRO A 65 24.09 -43.17 -1.66
C PRO A 65 22.73 -43.23 -2.38
N GLN A 66 22.60 -44.25 -3.24
CA GLN A 66 21.41 -44.67 -3.98
C GLN A 66 20.48 -45.57 -3.14
N GLY A 67 19.16 -45.54 -3.42
CA GLY A 67 18.20 -46.54 -2.97
C GLY A 67 16.75 -46.25 -3.40
N SER A 68 16.05 -47.26 -3.90
CA SER A 68 14.77 -47.24 -4.65
C SER A 68 13.50 -46.99 -3.81
N PHE A 69 12.55 -46.18 -4.34
CA PHE A 69 11.21 -45.99 -3.73
C PHE A 69 10.03 -45.83 -4.73
N ASN A 70 8.87 -46.32 -4.28
CA ASN A 70 7.57 -46.51 -4.94
C ASN A 70 6.89 -45.24 -5.50
N PHE A 71 6.07 -45.42 -6.54
CA PHE A 71 5.39 -44.38 -7.35
C PHE A 71 4.55 -43.37 -6.55
N PHE A 72 3.87 -43.77 -5.47
CA PHE A 72 3.08 -42.86 -4.62
C PHE A 72 3.92 -42.01 -3.65
N GLN A 73 5.18 -42.35 -3.44
CA GLN A 73 6.13 -41.55 -2.65
C GLN A 73 6.86 -40.52 -3.51
N ARG A 74 6.87 -40.72 -4.85
CA ARG A 74 7.46 -39.78 -5.81
C ARG A 74 6.69 -38.47 -5.93
N SER A 75 5.36 -38.44 -5.79
CA SER A 75 4.60 -37.18 -5.82
C SER A 75 4.84 -36.33 -4.56
N ARG A 76 4.88 -36.96 -3.38
CA ARG A 76 5.20 -36.31 -2.10
C ARG A 76 6.66 -35.84 -2.04
N ASN A 77 7.60 -36.66 -2.50
CA ASN A 77 9.03 -36.31 -2.53
C ASN A 77 9.37 -35.32 -3.66
N ALA A 78 8.62 -35.29 -4.77
CA ALA A 78 8.76 -34.25 -5.79
C ALA A 78 8.27 -32.88 -5.27
N ILE A 79 7.18 -32.86 -4.50
CA ILE A 79 6.68 -31.62 -3.86
C ILE A 79 7.64 -31.13 -2.77
N MET A 80 8.19 -32.03 -1.93
CA MET A 80 9.22 -31.66 -0.96
C MET A 80 10.54 -31.26 -1.63
N GLY A 81 10.97 -31.97 -2.68
CA GLY A 81 12.17 -31.65 -3.45
C GLY A 81 12.05 -30.32 -4.21
N ALA A 82 10.84 -29.97 -4.67
CA ALA A 82 10.53 -28.67 -5.26
C ALA A 82 10.53 -27.57 -4.18
N ALA A 83 9.95 -27.81 -3.01
CA ALA A 83 10.01 -26.86 -1.89
C ALA A 83 11.46 -26.60 -1.44
N ASP A 84 12.31 -27.62 -1.47
CA ASP A 84 13.72 -27.54 -1.12
C ASP A 84 14.58 -26.93 -2.24
N ALA A 85 14.20 -27.11 -3.50
CA ALA A 85 14.78 -26.42 -4.65
C ALA A 85 14.38 -24.94 -4.70
N VAL A 86 13.13 -24.60 -4.33
CA VAL A 86 12.65 -23.22 -4.14
C VAL A 86 13.40 -22.56 -2.98
N ARG A 87 13.63 -23.28 -1.87
CA ARG A 87 14.45 -22.79 -0.75
C ARG A 87 15.90 -22.53 -1.19
N ARG A 88 16.50 -23.41 -1.99
CA ARG A 88 17.86 -23.23 -2.54
C ARG A 88 17.94 -22.15 -3.63
N ALA A 89 16.88 -21.95 -4.42
CA ALA A 89 16.80 -20.88 -5.42
C ALA A 89 16.60 -19.51 -4.77
N ALA A 90 15.79 -19.43 -3.70
CA ALA A 90 15.62 -18.23 -2.87
C ALA A 90 16.93 -17.82 -2.17
N VAL A 91 17.76 -18.80 -1.78
CA VAL A 91 19.09 -18.54 -1.17
C VAL A 91 20.15 -18.14 -2.20
N LYS A 92 20.03 -18.55 -3.48
CA LYS A 92 21.02 -18.25 -4.53
C LYS A 92 20.65 -17.07 -5.45
N GLY A 93 19.42 -16.56 -5.36
CA GLY A 93 18.90 -15.50 -6.23
C GLY A 93 18.65 -14.16 -5.53
N GLY A 94 19.38 -13.86 -4.45
CA GLY A 94 19.28 -12.58 -3.74
C GLY A 94 19.79 -11.42 -4.58
N PHE A 95 18.98 -10.93 -5.52
CA PHE A 95 19.05 -9.54 -5.94
C PHE A 95 18.69 -8.68 -4.72
N GLY A 96 19.56 -7.72 -4.40
CA GLY A 96 19.42 -6.85 -3.23
C GLY A 96 18.09 -6.11 -3.22
N ASP A 97 17.54 -5.96 -2.03
CA ASP A 97 16.24 -5.35 -1.73
C ASP A 97 16.25 -3.84 -2.11
N ASP A 98 15.73 -3.49 -3.28
CA ASP A 98 15.59 -2.11 -3.80
C ASP A 98 14.65 -1.23 -2.92
N ASN A 99 13.96 -1.85 -1.95
CA ASN A 99 12.89 -1.24 -1.16
C ASN A 99 13.37 -0.37 0.02
N ARG A 100 14.64 -0.47 0.44
CA ARG A 100 15.25 0.41 1.47
C ARG A 100 16.02 1.59 0.87
N ARG A 101 15.93 1.80 -0.44
CA ARG A 101 16.60 2.92 -1.10
C ARG A 101 16.15 4.24 -0.49
N THR A 102 17.11 5.04 -0.02
CA THR A 102 16.86 6.41 0.43
C THR A 102 16.56 7.29 -0.77
N GLU A 103 15.39 7.93 -0.75
CA GLU A 103 14.87 8.78 -1.83
C GLU A 103 14.94 10.27 -1.48
N ALA A 104 14.89 10.60 -0.18
CA ALA A 104 14.95 11.98 0.30
C ALA A 104 15.76 12.09 1.60
N LEU A 105 16.37 13.26 1.83
CA LEU A 105 17.05 13.58 3.09
C LEU A 105 16.85 15.04 3.47
N ILE A 106 16.91 15.35 4.77
CA ILE A 106 16.94 16.72 5.29
C ILE A 106 17.73 16.82 6.60
N ALA A 107 18.36 17.96 6.84
CA ALA A 107 18.95 18.28 8.14
C ALA A 107 17.98 19.13 8.97
N THR A 108 17.89 18.86 10.27
CA THR A 108 17.04 19.59 11.22
C THR A 108 17.84 20.56 12.09
N ILE A 109 17.15 21.46 12.79
CA ILE A 109 17.78 22.55 13.55
C ILE A 109 18.62 22.08 14.76
N ASP A 110 18.39 20.85 15.22
CA ASP A 110 19.15 20.17 16.26
C ASP A 110 20.40 19.45 15.71
N GLY A 111 20.67 19.57 14.41
CA GLY A 111 21.85 18.99 13.75
C GLY A 111 21.67 17.54 13.30
N LEU A 112 20.49 16.94 13.53
CA LEU A 112 20.21 15.57 13.10
C LEU A 112 19.86 15.51 11.61
N ILE A 113 20.13 14.36 10.99
CA ILE A 113 19.82 14.09 9.59
C ILE A 113 18.66 13.10 9.53
N TRP A 114 17.65 13.43 8.75
CA TRP A 114 16.50 12.58 8.48
C TRP A 114 16.56 12.07 7.06
N ALA A 115 16.38 10.76 6.88
CA ALA A 115 16.33 10.09 5.59
C ALA A 115 14.97 9.43 5.41
N GLY A 116 14.43 9.47 4.18
CA GLY A 116 13.18 8.85 3.80
C GLY A 116 13.39 7.82 2.69
N CYS A 117 12.79 6.64 2.84
CA CYS A 117 13.00 5.51 1.94
C CYS A 117 11.83 5.27 0.97
N ALA A 118 12.09 4.47 -0.07
CA ALA A 118 11.12 4.05 -1.08
C ALA A 118 9.92 3.25 -0.51
N ASN A 119 10.07 2.64 0.66
CA ASN A 119 9.01 1.92 1.37
C ASN A 119 8.30 2.76 2.46
N GLY A 120 8.55 4.06 2.52
CA GLY A 120 7.93 4.95 3.52
C GLY A 120 8.63 5.03 4.87
N LEU A 121 9.72 4.27 5.07
CA LEU A 121 10.52 4.33 6.29
C LEU A 121 11.22 5.68 6.44
N LEU A 122 11.16 6.25 7.63
CA LEU A 122 11.93 7.42 8.04
C LEU A 122 13.04 6.98 9.00
N VAL A 123 14.26 7.43 8.75
CA VAL A 123 15.44 7.06 9.54
C VAL A 123 16.14 8.32 10.00
N GLN A 124 16.39 8.40 11.31
CA GLN A 124 17.11 9.49 11.94
C GLN A 124 18.58 9.11 12.15
N TRP A 125 19.48 10.05 11.86
CA TRP A 125 20.93 9.90 11.94
C TRP A 125 21.54 11.05 12.72
N ASP A 126 22.64 10.79 13.43
CA ASP A 126 23.46 11.84 14.03
C ASP A 126 24.43 12.47 13.02
N GLU A 127 25.10 13.54 13.44
CA GLU A 127 26.12 14.26 12.66
C GLU A 127 27.33 13.38 12.27
N ASN A 128 27.54 12.28 12.98
CA ASN A 128 28.60 11.31 12.72
C ASN A 128 28.15 10.18 11.78
N GLY A 129 26.92 10.24 11.26
CA GLY A 129 26.33 9.23 10.40
C GLY A 129 25.94 7.95 11.12
N ASN A 130 25.77 7.96 12.44
CA ASN A 130 25.21 6.81 13.16
C ASN A 130 23.68 6.85 13.10
N ARG A 131 23.08 5.69 12.86
CA ARG A 131 21.63 5.51 12.87
C ARG A 131 21.11 5.55 14.32
N LEU A 132 20.13 6.41 14.57
CA LEU A 132 19.56 6.62 15.91
C LEU A 132 18.21 5.90 16.06
N GLN A 133 17.24 6.23 15.21
CA GLN A 133 15.85 5.78 15.32
C GLN A 133 15.18 5.61 13.96
N ASP A 134 14.14 4.78 13.95
CA ASP A 134 13.35 4.41 12.78
C ASP A 134 11.88 4.67 13.03
N PHE A 135 11.18 5.23 12.03
CA PHE A 135 9.75 5.53 12.11
C PHE A 135 9.04 5.09 10.84
N GLN A 136 7.88 4.44 10.99
CA GLN A 136 7.06 3.99 9.87
C GLN A 136 5.60 4.40 10.11
N TYR A 137 5.20 5.51 9.50
CA TYR A 137 3.84 6.06 9.62
C TYR A 137 3.03 5.97 8.32
N HIS A 138 3.68 5.67 7.20
CA HIS A 138 3.08 5.58 5.88
C HIS A 138 3.86 4.55 5.07
N SER A 139 3.22 3.87 4.11
CA SER A 139 3.84 2.79 3.34
C SER A 139 4.33 3.17 1.95
N SER A 140 3.85 4.31 1.41
CA SER A 140 4.36 4.87 0.15
C SER A 140 5.74 5.53 0.33
N ALA A 141 6.52 5.56 -0.75
CA ALA A 141 7.85 6.20 -0.80
C ALA A 141 7.83 7.64 -0.28
N VAL A 142 8.88 8.01 0.44
CA VAL A 142 9.13 9.40 0.86
C VAL A 142 9.85 10.13 -0.26
N HIS A 143 9.20 11.12 -0.86
CA HIS A 143 9.74 11.85 -2.01
C HIS A 143 10.44 13.15 -1.62
N CYS A 144 9.99 13.82 -0.56
CA CYS A 144 10.56 15.09 -0.16
C CYS A 144 10.33 15.40 1.32
N PHE A 145 11.14 16.32 1.84
CA PHE A 145 11.03 16.88 3.18
C PHE A 145 11.02 18.42 3.13
N SER A 146 10.51 19.03 4.19
CA SER A 146 10.74 20.44 4.51
C SER A 146 10.81 20.61 6.03
N THR A 147 11.49 21.65 6.51
CA THR A 147 11.57 21.95 7.94
C THR A 147 11.17 23.41 8.22
N PHE A 148 10.48 23.62 9.33
CA PHE A 148 10.22 24.95 9.86
C PHE A 148 10.22 24.91 11.38
N GLY A 149 11.20 25.59 12.00
CA GLY A 149 11.45 25.49 13.43
C GLY A 149 11.71 24.04 13.84
N SER A 150 10.96 23.54 14.83
CA SER A 150 11.04 22.17 15.33
C SER A 150 10.13 21.16 14.60
N GLN A 151 9.52 21.56 13.49
CA GLN A 151 8.64 20.68 12.71
C GLN A 151 9.32 20.17 11.44
N ILE A 152 9.06 18.90 11.14
CA ILE A 152 9.51 18.20 9.95
C ILE A 152 8.28 17.83 9.13
N TRP A 153 8.19 18.36 7.92
CA TRP A 153 7.14 18.07 6.96
C TRP A 153 7.63 17.01 5.98
N VAL A 154 6.86 15.96 5.77
CA VAL A 154 7.21 14.80 4.94
C VAL A 154 6.19 14.63 3.84
N GLY A 155 6.65 14.51 2.59
CA GLY A 155 5.82 14.33 1.40
C GLY A 155 5.99 12.95 0.80
N TYR A 156 4.86 12.27 0.55
CA TYR A 156 4.83 10.88 0.10
C TYR A 156 4.40 10.74 -1.36
N ALA A 157 4.73 9.61 -1.96
CA ALA A 157 4.30 9.23 -3.31
C ALA A 157 2.77 9.08 -3.43
N SER A 158 2.08 8.82 -2.31
CA SER A 158 0.61 8.77 -2.25
C SER A 158 -0.06 10.14 -2.38
N GLY A 159 0.71 11.24 -2.37
CA GLY A 159 0.16 12.58 -2.27
C GLY A 159 -0.18 13.01 -0.83
N THR A 160 0.06 12.15 0.16
CA THR A 160 -0.05 12.47 1.59
C THR A 160 1.10 13.36 2.05
N VAL A 161 0.82 14.21 3.04
CA VAL A 161 1.81 14.98 3.80
C VAL A 161 1.63 14.71 5.29
N GLN A 162 2.73 14.50 6.01
CA GLN A 162 2.74 14.33 7.46
C GLN A 162 3.67 15.35 8.11
N VAL A 163 3.43 15.67 9.37
CA VAL A 163 4.23 16.60 10.17
C VAL A 163 4.66 15.90 11.44
N LEU A 164 5.96 15.95 11.72
CA LEU A 164 6.57 15.37 12.90
C LEU A 164 7.27 16.45 13.72
N ASP A 165 7.47 16.20 15.01
CA ASP A 165 8.45 16.92 15.80
C ASP A 165 9.87 16.35 15.60
N LEU A 166 10.88 17.01 16.18
CA LEU A 166 12.28 16.58 16.14
C LEU A 166 12.54 15.22 16.83
N SER A 167 11.63 14.79 17.70
CA SER A 167 11.69 13.46 18.34
C SER A 167 11.05 12.36 17.49
N GLY A 168 10.46 12.72 16.35
CA GLY A 168 9.78 11.80 15.44
C GLY A 168 8.34 11.47 15.81
N ASN A 169 7.72 12.21 16.73
CA ASN A 169 6.30 12.04 17.03
C ASN A 169 5.46 12.64 15.90
N LEU A 170 4.46 11.89 15.42
CA LEU A 170 3.51 12.36 14.41
C LEU A 170 2.55 13.39 15.02
N LEU A 171 2.63 14.64 14.55
CA LEU A 171 1.76 15.74 14.98
C LEU A 171 0.46 15.79 14.18
N GLY A 172 0.52 15.50 12.87
CA GLY A 172 -0.64 15.52 11.99
C GLY A 172 -0.33 15.02 10.58
N GLY A 173 -1.38 14.74 9.81
CA GLY A 173 -1.25 14.30 8.42
C GLY A 173 -2.50 14.52 7.60
N TRP A 174 -2.32 14.76 6.30
CA TRP A 174 -3.39 15.11 5.37
C TRP A 174 -3.10 14.60 3.96
N MET A 175 -4.14 14.33 3.19
CA MET A 175 -4.03 14.17 1.74
C MET A 175 -3.84 15.55 1.09
N ALA A 176 -2.62 15.82 0.63
CA ALA A 176 -2.32 17.09 -0.02
C ALA A 176 -2.75 17.11 -1.47
N HIS A 177 -2.51 16.02 -2.18
CA HIS A 177 -2.79 15.89 -3.61
C HIS A 177 -3.24 14.46 -3.93
N ASN A 178 -3.93 14.26 -5.05
CA ASN A 178 -4.26 12.91 -5.58
C ASN A 178 -3.12 12.36 -6.45
N SER A 179 -1.89 12.80 -6.20
CA SER A 179 -0.70 12.56 -7.01
C SER A 179 0.55 12.77 -6.14
N PRO A 180 1.67 12.09 -6.43
CA PRO A 180 2.89 12.18 -5.63
C PRO A 180 3.29 13.61 -5.28
N VAL A 181 3.64 13.84 -4.01
CA VAL A 181 4.23 15.11 -3.56
C VAL A 181 5.70 15.09 -3.92
N ILE A 182 6.08 15.84 -4.94
CA ILE A 182 7.43 15.82 -5.51
C ILE A 182 8.34 16.93 -4.95
N GLY A 183 7.79 17.89 -4.20
CA GLY A 183 8.58 18.94 -3.59
C GLY A 183 7.80 19.78 -2.58
N MET A 184 8.55 20.47 -1.72
CA MET A 184 8.02 21.43 -0.76
C MET A 184 8.87 22.69 -0.68
N ALA A 185 8.24 23.82 -0.39
CA ALA A 185 8.92 25.10 -0.18
C ALA A 185 8.25 25.89 0.95
N VAL A 186 9.06 26.53 1.80
CA VAL A 186 8.57 27.40 2.87
C VAL A 186 8.53 28.84 2.38
N GLY A 187 7.43 29.55 2.61
CA GLY A 187 7.31 30.96 2.26
C GLY A 187 6.13 31.65 2.92
N ALA A 188 6.33 32.89 3.37
CA ALA A 188 5.28 33.77 3.90
C ALA A 188 4.40 33.15 5.02
N GLY A 189 4.97 32.30 5.88
CA GLY A 189 4.21 31.61 6.94
C GLY A 189 3.44 30.38 6.48
N TYR A 190 3.74 29.86 5.28
CA TYR A 190 3.17 28.65 4.73
C TYR A 190 4.24 27.65 4.27
N ILE A 191 3.91 26.37 4.33
CA ILE A 191 4.56 25.29 3.58
C ILE A 191 3.76 25.05 2.31
N PHE A 192 4.37 25.23 1.15
CA PHE A 192 3.78 24.89 -0.14
C PHE A 192 4.26 23.52 -0.59
N THR A 193 3.33 22.71 -1.08
CA THR A 193 3.56 21.35 -1.58
C THR A 193 3.29 21.33 -3.08
N LEU A 194 4.18 20.72 -3.86
CA LEU A 194 4.09 20.57 -5.31
C LEU A 194 3.79 19.10 -5.65
N ALA A 195 2.73 18.87 -6.42
CA ALA A 195 2.38 17.56 -6.94
C ALA A 195 2.98 17.30 -8.31
N ASN A 196 3.12 16.02 -8.68
CA ASN A 196 3.61 15.61 -10.01
C ASN A 196 2.76 16.14 -11.17
N HIS A 197 1.44 16.31 -10.98
CA HIS A 197 0.56 16.96 -11.97
C HIS A 197 0.69 18.50 -12.02
N GLY A 198 1.68 19.08 -11.35
CA GLY A 198 1.92 20.53 -11.29
C GLY A 198 1.03 21.30 -10.30
N GLY A 199 0.27 20.61 -9.45
CA GLY A 199 -0.61 21.27 -8.48
C GLY A 199 0.16 21.81 -7.28
N LEU A 200 -0.27 22.97 -6.78
CA LEU A 200 0.31 23.61 -5.60
C LEU A 200 -0.73 23.70 -4.49
N ARG A 201 -0.34 23.35 -3.26
CA ARG A 201 -1.19 23.51 -2.06
C ARG A 201 -0.37 24.07 -0.90
N GLY A 202 -0.90 25.11 -0.25
CA GLY A 202 -0.28 25.76 0.91
C GLY A 202 -0.90 25.30 2.23
N TRP A 203 -0.05 25.16 3.23
CA TRP A 203 -0.39 24.78 4.61
C TRP A 203 0.18 25.83 5.55
N SER A 204 -0.54 26.23 6.60
CA SER A 204 0.08 27.12 7.57
C SER A 204 1.27 26.41 8.23
N VAL A 205 2.39 27.11 8.44
CA VAL A 205 3.51 26.57 9.21
C VAL A 205 3.16 26.26 10.67
N THR A 206 1.99 26.73 11.12
CA THR A 206 1.45 26.46 12.46
C THR A 206 0.51 25.26 12.49
N SER A 207 0.22 24.65 11.34
CA SER A 207 -0.60 23.44 11.27
C SER A 207 0.21 22.23 11.75
N PRO A 208 -0.36 21.31 12.55
CA PRO A 208 -1.73 21.36 13.07
C PRO A 208 -1.87 22.35 14.24
N GLY A 209 -2.94 23.14 14.23
CA GLY A 209 -3.20 24.16 15.25
C GLY A 209 -4.66 24.63 15.34
N PRO A 210 -4.95 25.65 16.17
CA PRO A 210 -6.31 26.18 16.37
C PRO A 210 -6.97 26.67 15.08
N LEU A 211 -6.17 27.22 14.16
CA LEU A 211 -6.62 27.67 12.84
C LEU A 211 -7.30 26.53 12.07
N ASP A 212 -6.68 25.35 12.04
CA ASP A 212 -7.21 24.18 11.32
C ASP A 212 -8.54 23.71 11.90
N SER A 213 -8.68 23.79 13.23
CA SER A 213 -9.92 23.36 13.92
C SER A 213 -11.09 24.27 13.58
N ILE A 214 -10.86 25.59 13.55
CA ILE A 214 -11.88 26.57 13.15
C ILE A 214 -12.25 26.37 11.67
N LEU A 215 -11.25 26.28 10.78
CA LEU A 215 -11.47 26.06 9.35
C LEU A 215 -12.25 24.78 9.08
N ARG A 216 -11.89 23.68 9.75
CA ARG A 216 -12.60 22.40 9.64
C ARG A 216 -14.06 22.55 10.02
N SER A 217 -14.35 23.19 11.16
CA SER A 217 -15.71 23.40 11.65
C SER A 217 -16.57 24.28 10.73
N GLU A 218 -16.00 25.37 10.22
CA GLU A 218 -16.70 26.29 9.32
C GLU A 218 -16.98 25.63 7.96
N LEU A 219 -15.99 24.91 7.40
CA LEU A 219 -16.16 24.18 6.16
C LEU A 219 -17.19 23.05 6.30
N SER A 220 -17.14 22.26 7.37
CA SER A 220 -18.16 21.22 7.61
C SER A 220 -19.57 21.79 7.69
N GLY A 221 -19.74 22.98 8.28
CA GLY A 221 -21.03 23.67 8.31
C GLY A 221 -21.54 24.12 6.93
N LYS A 222 -20.65 24.16 5.93
CA LYS A 222 -20.93 24.55 4.55
C LYS A 222 -20.85 23.40 3.54
N GLU A 223 -20.70 22.17 4.01
CA GLU A 223 -20.49 20.99 3.16
C GLU A 223 -21.52 20.84 2.04
N PHE A 224 -22.79 21.11 2.34
CA PHE A 224 -23.90 21.01 1.38
C PHE A 224 -23.75 21.93 0.15
N LEU A 225 -22.91 22.97 0.22
CA LEU A 225 -22.63 23.87 -0.89
C LEU A 225 -21.71 23.23 -1.94
N TYR A 226 -20.74 22.44 -1.49
CA TYR A 226 -19.66 21.91 -2.33
C TYR A 226 -19.68 20.38 -2.47
N THR A 227 -20.56 19.67 -1.77
CA THR A 227 -20.71 18.22 -1.92
C THR A 227 -21.87 17.89 -2.88
N ARG A 228 -21.63 16.94 -3.78
CA ARG A 228 -22.62 16.38 -4.72
C ARG A 228 -22.61 14.86 -4.63
N LEU A 229 -23.77 14.25 -4.84
CA LEU A 229 -23.89 12.80 -4.90
C LEU A 229 -23.82 12.33 -6.35
N GLU A 230 -22.81 11.54 -6.66
CA GLU A 230 -22.63 10.93 -7.97
C GLU A 230 -23.10 9.48 -7.93
N LYS A 231 -23.88 9.08 -8.93
CA LYS A 231 -24.34 7.69 -9.10
C LYS A 231 -23.47 6.99 -10.11
N THR A 232 -22.74 5.98 -9.65
CA THR A 232 -21.87 5.15 -10.48
C THR A 232 -22.32 3.70 -10.41
N LYS A 233 -22.49 3.07 -11.57
CA LYS A 233 -22.74 1.62 -11.63
C LYS A 233 -21.43 0.85 -11.69
N ILE A 234 -21.33 -0.21 -10.90
CA ILE A 234 -20.18 -1.12 -10.86
C ILE A 234 -20.65 -2.54 -11.19
N LEU A 235 -20.04 -3.20 -12.18
CA LEU A 235 -20.23 -4.62 -12.46
C LEU A 235 -19.07 -5.39 -11.85
N ALA A 236 -19.37 -6.24 -10.86
CA ALA A 236 -18.43 -7.24 -10.35
C ALA A 236 -18.77 -8.60 -10.95
N GLY A 237 -17.80 -9.25 -11.58
CA GLY A 237 -17.94 -10.58 -12.17
C GLY A 237 -16.97 -11.58 -11.54
N THR A 238 -17.41 -12.81 -11.30
CA THR A 238 -16.54 -13.92 -10.91
C THR A 238 -16.76 -15.15 -11.79
N TRP A 239 -15.67 -15.86 -12.13
CA TRP A 239 -15.75 -17.14 -12.83
C TRP A 239 -14.58 -18.08 -12.51
N ASN A 240 -14.88 -19.26 -11.95
CA ASN A 240 -13.92 -20.36 -11.93
C ASN A 240 -13.87 -20.99 -13.33
N VAL A 241 -12.76 -20.79 -14.05
CA VAL A 241 -12.63 -21.16 -15.47
C VAL A 241 -12.12 -22.59 -15.67
N GLY A 242 -11.79 -23.31 -14.59
CA GLY A 242 -11.41 -24.72 -14.63
C GLY A 242 -10.26 -25.02 -15.61
N GLN A 243 -9.26 -24.13 -15.70
CA GLN A 243 -8.11 -24.20 -16.60
C GLN A 243 -8.46 -24.13 -18.10
N GLY A 244 -9.67 -23.66 -18.42
CA GLY A 244 -10.17 -23.48 -19.78
C GLY A 244 -10.02 -22.05 -20.31
N ARG A 245 -10.43 -21.89 -21.56
CA ARG A 245 -10.61 -20.59 -22.24
C ARG A 245 -12.10 -20.40 -22.50
N ALA A 246 -12.60 -19.17 -22.36
CA ALA A 246 -13.95 -18.85 -22.78
C ALA A 246 -14.07 -18.78 -24.30
N THR A 247 -15.25 -19.11 -24.81
CA THR A 247 -15.63 -18.70 -26.18
C THR A 247 -15.98 -17.20 -26.21
N HIS A 248 -15.98 -16.62 -27.42
CA HIS A 248 -16.38 -15.22 -27.59
C HIS A 248 -17.84 -14.98 -27.16
N ASP A 249 -18.74 -15.89 -27.51
CA ASP A 249 -20.16 -15.82 -27.16
C ASP A 249 -20.37 -15.89 -25.64
N SER A 250 -19.61 -16.73 -24.93
CA SER A 250 -19.64 -16.79 -23.47
C SER A 250 -19.24 -15.47 -22.82
N LEU A 251 -18.19 -14.81 -23.32
CA LEU A 251 -17.77 -13.50 -22.83
C LEU A 251 -18.81 -12.43 -23.11
N ILE A 252 -19.46 -12.46 -24.28
CA ILE A 252 -20.55 -11.54 -24.63
C ILE A 252 -21.76 -11.77 -23.72
N SER A 253 -22.17 -13.02 -23.50
CA SER A 253 -23.29 -13.34 -22.61
C SER A 253 -23.02 -12.88 -21.18
N TRP A 254 -21.79 -13.08 -20.70
CA TRP A 254 -21.40 -12.71 -19.35
C TRP A 254 -21.24 -11.19 -19.16
N LEU A 255 -20.51 -10.50 -20.04
CA LEU A 255 -20.10 -9.12 -19.84
C LEU A 255 -20.66 -8.12 -20.86
N GLY A 256 -20.98 -8.56 -22.08
CA GLY A 256 -21.26 -7.71 -23.24
C GLY A 256 -22.27 -6.59 -22.97
N SER A 257 -23.57 -6.87 -23.11
CA SER A 257 -24.60 -5.83 -22.88
C SER A 257 -24.71 -5.39 -21.42
N ALA A 258 -24.31 -6.24 -20.47
CA ALA A 258 -24.33 -5.92 -19.04
C ALA A 258 -23.36 -4.80 -18.66
N ALA A 259 -22.27 -4.61 -19.42
CA ALA A 259 -21.34 -3.50 -19.21
C ALA A 259 -21.79 -2.19 -19.88
N ALA A 260 -22.87 -2.20 -20.68
CA ALA A 260 -23.22 -1.09 -21.57
C ALA A 260 -23.49 0.24 -20.83
N ASP A 261 -24.04 0.20 -19.62
CA ASP A 261 -24.36 1.38 -18.79
C ASP A 261 -23.55 1.44 -17.48
N VAL A 262 -22.50 0.63 -17.38
CA VAL A 262 -21.66 0.52 -16.20
C VAL A 262 -20.45 1.46 -16.30
N GLY A 263 -20.07 2.08 -15.17
CA GLY A 263 -18.90 2.94 -15.07
C GLY A 263 -17.60 2.17 -14.77
N ILE A 264 -17.68 1.12 -13.94
CA ILE A 264 -16.53 0.31 -13.52
C ILE A 264 -16.86 -1.17 -13.67
N VAL A 265 -15.99 -1.93 -14.34
CA VAL A 265 -16.09 -3.38 -14.47
C VAL A 265 -14.92 -4.02 -13.74
N VAL A 266 -15.20 -4.92 -12.78
CA VAL A 266 -14.18 -5.68 -12.05
C VAL A 266 -14.44 -7.16 -12.27
N VAL A 267 -13.41 -7.89 -12.71
CA VAL A 267 -13.49 -9.33 -12.99
C VAL A 267 -12.49 -10.08 -12.13
N GLY A 268 -12.95 -11.13 -11.46
CA GLY A 268 -12.13 -12.14 -10.80
C GLY A 268 -12.27 -13.51 -11.44
N LEU A 269 -11.14 -14.13 -11.80
CA LEU A 269 -11.10 -15.50 -12.30
C LEU A 269 -10.40 -16.42 -11.32
N GLN A 270 -10.84 -17.67 -11.25
CA GLN A 270 -10.19 -18.72 -10.47
C GLN A 270 -9.86 -19.91 -11.38
N GLU A 271 -8.86 -20.69 -11.00
CA GLU A 271 -8.32 -21.81 -11.79
C GLU A 271 -7.93 -21.43 -13.21
N VAL A 272 -7.37 -20.22 -13.42
CA VAL A 272 -6.81 -19.84 -14.72
C VAL A 272 -5.77 -20.88 -15.15
N GLU A 273 -4.87 -21.27 -14.24
CA GLU A 273 -3.90 -22.34 -14.46
C GLU A 273 -3.57 -23.04 -13.12
N MET A 274 -3.70 -24.38 -13.06
CA MET A 274 -3.57 -25.15 -11.81
C MET A 274 -2.60 -26.34 -11.91
N GLY A 275 -1.82 -26.44 -13.00
CA GLY A 275 -0.84 -27.50 -13.18
C GLY A 275 0.22 -27.47 -12.07
N ALA A 276 0.57 -28.62 -11.49
CA ALA A 276 1.50 -28.68 -10.35
C ALA A 276 2.87 -28.04 -10.66
N GLY A 277 3.39 -28.21 -11.87
CA GLY A 277 4.61 -27.55 -12.33
C GLY A 277 4.46 -26.02 -12.40
N PHE A 278 3.32 -25.54 -12.92
CA PHE A 278 3.01 -24.12 -12.97
C PHE A 278 2.87 -23.52 -11.57
N LEU A 279 2.17 -24.18 -10.64
CA LEU A 279 2.01 -23.70 -9.26
C LEU A 279 3.36 -23.54 -8.56
N ALA A 280 4.27 -24.52 -8.73
CA ALA A 280 5.62 -24.45 -8.19
C ALA A 280 6.43 -23.30 -8.82
N MET A 281 6.34 -23.13 -10.14
CA MET A 281 6.99 -22.02 -10.84
C MET A 281 6.41 -20.66 -10.43
N SER A 282 5.10 -20.55 -10.27
CA SER A 282 4.44 -19.32 -9.85
C SER A 282 4.86 -18.93 -8.44
N ALA A 283 4.95 -19.89 -7.51
CA ALA A 283 5.45 -19.62 -6.16
C ALA A 283 6.91 -19.14 -6.18
N ALA A 284 7.76 -19.72 -7.04
CA ALA A 284 9.14 -19.26 -7.20
C ALA A 284 9.22 -17.86 -7.85
N ARG A 285 8.42 -17.59 -8.89
CA ARG A 285 8.39 -16.29 -9.57
C ARG A 285 7.88 -15.18 -8.65
N GLU A 286 6.92 -15.48 -7.78
CA GLU A 286 6.41 -14.55 -6.77
C GLU A 286 7.53 -14.06 -5.83
N THR A 287 8.45 -14.96 -5.42
CA THR A 287 9.58 -14.58 -4.55
C THR A 287 10.60 -13.63 -5.20
N VAL A 288 10.61 -13.54 -6.53
CA VAL A 288 11.49 -12.65 -7.31
C VAL A 288 10.73 -11.51 -7.99
N GLY A 289 9.48 -11.26 -7.59
CA GLY A 289 8.65 -10.15 -8.11
C GLY A 289 8.22 -10.32 -9.57
N LEU A 290 8.26 -11.54 -10.12
CA LEU A 290 7.78 -11.83 -11.47
C LEU A 290 6.36 -12.37 -11.41
N GLU A 291 5.43 -11.70 -12.09
CA GLU A 291 4.00 -12.04 -12.02
C GLU A 291 3.43 -12.46 -13.39
N GLY A 292 2.19 -12.94 -13.38
CA GLY A 292 1.41 -13.22 -14.59
C GLY A 292 1.75 -14.53 -15.32
N SER A 293 0.89 -14.88 -16.28
CA SER A 293 0.99 -16.06 -17.13
C SER A 293 0.50 -15.76 -18.54
N ALA A 294 0.91 -16.55 -19.52
CA ALA A 294 0.43 -16.39 -20.91
C ALA A 294 -1.09 -16.58 -21.01
N LEU A 295 -1.66 -17.49 -20.21
CA LEU A 295 -3.10 -17.73 -20.19
C LEU A 295 -3.85 -16.60 -19.46
N GLY A 296 -3.30 -16.08 -18.37
CA GLY A 296 -3.80 -14.87 -17.72
C GLY A 296 -3.83 -13.67 -18.67
N GLN A 297 -2.75 -13.44 -19.42
CA GLN A 297 -2.69 -12.37 -20.42
C GLN A 297 -3.75 -12.56 -21.51
N TRP A 298 -3.93 -13.79 -21.98
CA TRP A 298 -4.98 -14.11 -22.95
C TRP A 298 -6.38 -13.73 -22.44
N TRP A 299 -6.68 -14.02 -21.16
CA TRP A 299 -7.95 -13.63 -20.54
C TRP A 299 -8.10 -12.11 -20.45
N LEU A 300 -7.05 -11.40 -20.03
CA LEU A 300 -7.05 -9.95 -19.96
C LEU A 300 -7.34 -9.32 -21.32
N ASP A 301 -6.71 -9.81 -22.40
CA ASP A 301 -6.88 -9.26 -23.74
C ASP A 301 -8.26 -9.59 -24.34
N MET A 302 -8.76 -10.80 -24.09
CA MET A 302 -10.09 -11.20 -24.60
C MET A 302 -11.23 -10.47 -23.88
N ILE A 303 -11.15 -10.31 -22.56
CA ILE A 303 -12.14 -9.51 -21.81
C ILE A 303 -12.03 -8.04 -22.24
N GLY A 304 -10.82 -7.50 -22.33
CA GLY A 304 -10.60 -6.12 -22.81
C GLY A 304 -11.21 -5.88 -24.19
N LYS A 305 -11.04 -6.83 -25.11
CA LYS A 305 -11.68 -6.78 -26.43
C LYS A 305 -13.21 -6.82 -26.35
N THR A 306 -13.79 -7.66 -25.50
CA THR A 306 -15.25 -7.72 -25.29
C THR A 306 -15.81 -6.42 -24.69
N LEU A 307 -15.00 -5.67 -23.94
CA LEU A 307 -15.37 -4.40 -23.34
C LEU A 307 -15.00 -3.18 -24.21
N ASP A 308 -14.58 -3.38 -25.47
CA ASP A 308 -14.10 -2.31 -26.36
C ASP A 308 -12.99 -1.44 -25.70
N GLU A 309 -12.00 -2.09 -25.11
CA GLU A 309 -10.85 -1.43 -24.46
C GLU A 309 -10.15 -0.44 -25.42
N GLY A 310 -9.83 0.74 -24.91
CA GLY A 310 -9.28 1.88 -25.64
C GLY A 310 -10.34 2.82 -26.21
N SER A 311 -11.56 2.34 -26.49
CA SER A 311 -12.65 3.18 -27.02
C SER A 311 -13.68 3.53 -25.96
N THR A 312 -14.18 2.53 -25.23
CA THR A 312 -15.23 2.70 -24.20
C THR A 312 -14.64 2.65 -22.80
N PHE A 313 -13.76 1.67 -22.58
CA PHE A 313 -13.13 1.40 -21.28
C PHE A 313 -11.60 1.47 -21.37
N GLU A 314 -10.96 1.76 -20.26
CA GLU A 314 -9.51 1.66 -20.05
C GLU A 314 -9.24 0.66 -18.93
N ARG A 315 -8.29 -0.27 -19.14
CA ARG A 315 -7.85 -1.20 -18.11
C ARG A 315 -6.92 -0.48 -17.13
N ILE A 316 -7.30 -0.43 -15.86
CA ILE A 316 -6.58 0.37 -14.85
C ILE A 316 -5.61 -0.45 -13.99
N GLY A 317 -5.78 -1.77 -13.91
CA GLY A 317 -4.90 -2.62 -13.11
C GLY A 317 -5.30 -4.10 -13.16
N SER A 318 -4.34 -4.98 -12.90
CA SER A 318 -4.57 -6.41 -12.78
C SER A 318 -3.56 -7.06 -11.85
N ARG A 319 -3.92 -8.19 -11.24
CA ARG A 319 -3.04 -8.98 -10.37
C ARG A 319 -3.32 -10.46 -10.52
N GLN A 320 -2.25 -11.24 -10.70
CA GLN A 320 -2.34 -12.69 -10.80
C GLN A 320 -1.50 -13.37 -9.71
N LEU A 321 -2.13 -14.25 -8.93
CA LEU A 321 -1.46 -15.17 -8.00
C LEU A 321 -1.78 -16.59 -8.43
N ALA A 322 -0.84 -17.26 -9.09
CA ALA A 322 -1.02 -18.59 -9.65
C ALA A 322 -2.33 -18.69 -10.47
N GLY A 323 -3.32 -19.45 -10.00
CA GLY A 323 -4.60 -19.64 -10.69
C GLY A 323 -5.64 -18.54 -10.43
N LEU A 324 -5.38 -17.56 -9.58
CA LEU A 324 -6.28 -16.43 -9.32
C LEU A 324 -5.87 -15.21 -10.14
N LEU A 325 -6.84 -14.54 -10.76
CA LEU A 325 -6.63 -13.28 -11.49
C LEU A 325 -7.70 -12.27 -11.10
N ILE A 326 -7.34 -11.03 -10.82
CA ILE A 326 -8.28 -9.90 -10.70
C ILE A 326 -7.86 -8.79 -11.65
N THR A 327 -8.82 -8.08 -12.21
CA THR A 327 -8.59 -6.97 -13.14
C THR A 327 -9.77 -6.02 -13.13
N ALA A 328 -9.50 -4.74 -13.39
CA ALA A 328 -10.51 -3.70 -13.45
C ALA A 328 -10.40 -2.85 -14.72
N TRP A 329 -11.56 -2.51 -15.28
CA TRP A 329 -11.74 -1.58 -16.38
C TRP A 329 -12.64 -0.43 -15.95
N VAL A 330 -12.31 0.77 -16.38
CA VAL A 330 -13.03 1.99 -16.05
C VAL A 330 -13.47 2.68 -17.34
N ARG A 331 -14.73 3.11 -17.40
CA ARG A 331 -15.26 3.83 -18.56
C ARG A 331 -14.53 5.17 -18.72
N ASN A 332 -14.21 5.52 -19.96
CA ASN A 332 -13.47 6.74 -20.29
C ASN A 332 -14.08 8.03 -19.69
N SER A 333 -15.41 8.07 -19.53
CA SER A 333 -16.13 9.22 -18.95
C SER A 333 -15.83 9.47 -17.47
N ILE A 334 -15.44 8.45 -16.69
CA ILE A 334 -15.11 8.59 -15.26
C ILE A 334 -13.63 8.36 -14.97
N ARG A 335 -12.85 7.95 -15.98
CA ARG A 335 -11.42 7.61 -15.87
C ARG A 335 -10.57 8.70 -15.24
N GLY A 336 -10.84 9.97 -15.55
CA GLY A 336 -10.14 11.13 -14.97
C GLY A 336 -10.37 11.32 -13.46
N HIS A 337 -11.30 10.58 -12.88
CA HIS A 337 -11.61 10.57 -11.45
C HIS A 337 -11.14 9.29 -10.74
N VAL A 338 -10.45 8.39 -11.45
CA VAL A 338 -9.91 7.15 -10.87
C VAL A 338 -8.39 7.21 -10.79
N GLY A 339 -7.85 6.92 -9.61
CA GLY A 339 -6.42 6.96 -9.30
C GLY A 339 -6.06 6.03 -8.15
N ASP A 340 -4.84 6.14 -7.61
CA ASP A 340 -4.32 5.32 -6.50
C ASP A 340 -4.62 3.83 -6.66
N VAL A 341 -4.28 3.29 -7.84
CA VAL A 341 -4.53 1.90 -8.16
C VAL A 341 -3.38 1.04 -7.65
N ASP A 342 -3.70 0.19 -6.69
CA ASP A 342 -2.75 -0.72 -6.05
C ASP A 342 -3.28 -2.16 -6.09
N VAL A 343 -2.37 -3.13 -5.98
CA VAL A 343 -2.72 -4.55 -6.07
C VAL A 343 -2.03 -5.37 -4.99
N ALA A 344 -2.69 -6.43 -4.55
CA ALA A 344 -2.22 -7.29 -3.47
C ALA A 344 -2.48 -8.77 -3.76
N ALA A 345 -1.77 -9.66 -3.09
CA ALA A 345 -1.97 -11.10 -3.16
C ALA A 345 -1.75 -11.76 -1.80
N VAL A 346 -2.62 -12.71 -1.44
CA VAL A 346 -2.53 -13.47 -0.18
C VAL A 346 -2.69 -14.97 -0.46
N PRO A 347 -1.60 -15.75 -0.44
CA PRO A 347 -1.68 -17.21 -0.62
C PRO A 347 -2.27 -17.92 0.60
N CYS A 348 -3.25 -18.79 0.39
CA CYS A 348 -3.86 -19.66 1.41
C CYS A 348 -3.67 -21.16 1.15
N GLY A 349 -2.94 -21.52 0.08
CA GLY A 349 -2.65 -22.92 -0.22
C GLY A 349 -1.72 -23.58 0.81
N PHE A 350 -1.14 -24.72 0.44
CA PHE A 350 -0.31 -25.51 1.37
C PHE A 350 0.72 -24.64 2.12
N GLY A 351 0.66 -24.66 3.45
CA GLY A 351 1.54 -23.86 4.32
C GLY A 351 1.38 -22.34 4.20
N ARG A 352 0.26 -21.82 3.67
CA ARG A 352 0.04 -20.40 3.33
C ARG A 352 1.08 -19.82 2.37
N ALA A 353 1.69 -20.68 1.54
CA ALA A 353 2.77 -20.30 0.64
C ALA A 353 2.49 -20.60 -0.84
N ILE A 354 1.47 -21.42 -1.14
CA ILE A 354 1.09 -21.77 -2.51
C ILE A 354 -0.16 -21.01 -2.92
N GLY A 355 -0.13 -20.37 -4.09
CA GLY A 355 -1.23 -19.57 -4.63
C GLY A 355 -2.40 -20.36 -5.24
N ASN A 356 -2.49 -21.68 -5.07
CA ASN A 356 -3.60 -22.48 -5.61
C ASN A 356 -4.94 -22.23 -4.89
N LYS A 357 -4.86 -21.60 -3.72
CA LYS A 357 -5.94 -21.07 -2.89
C LYS A 357 -5.46 -19.76 -2.30
N GLY A 358 -6.37 -18.85 -2.02
CA GLY A 358 -6.02 -17.53 -1.50
C GLY A 358 -6.87 -16.43 -2.10
N ALA A 359 -6.28 -15.24 -2.19
CA ALA A 359 -6.93 -14.08 -2.78
C ALA A 359 -5.95 -13.19 -3.55
N VAL A 360 -6.48 -12.47 -4.54
CA VAL A 360 -5.83 -11.30 -5.16
C VAL A 360 -6.75 -10.11 -4.99
N GLY A 361 -6.17 -8.98 -4.63
CA GLY A 361 -6.87 -7.73 -4.37
C GLY A 361 -6.51 -6.67 -5.41
N LEU A 362 -7.47 -5.79 -5.69
CA LEU A 362 -7.28 -4.54 -6.39
C LEU A 362 -7.92 -3.39 -5.58
N ARG A 363 -7.12 -2.38 -5.25
CA ARG A 363 -7.52 -1.13 -4.60
C ARG A 363 -7.51 -0.02 -5.64
N MET A 364 -8.48 0.89 -5.56
CA MET A 364 -8.50 2.12 -6.35
C MET A 364 -9.18 3.24 -5.58
N ARG A 365 -8.82 4.49 -5.85
CA ARG A 365 -9.58 5.67 -5.43
C ARG A 365 -10.48 6.13 -6.56
N VAL A 366 -11.77 6.32 -6.27
CA VAL A 366 -12.75 6.91 -7.19
C VAL A 366 -13.25 8.21 -6.57
N TYR A 367 -12.98 9.34 -7.24
CA TYR A 367 -13.06 10.68 -6.67
C TYR A 367 -12.18 10.80 -5.42
N GLY A 368 -12.79 10.87 -4.24
CA GLY A 368 -12.12 10.89 -2.94
C GLY A 368 -12.17 9.56 -2.19
N GLN A 369 -12.93 8.58 -2.66
CA GLN A 369 -13.30 7.39 -1.89
C GLN A 369 -12.48 6.17 -2.29
N VAL A 370 -12.05 5.39 -1.29
CA VAL A 370 -11.22 4.19 -1.46
C VAL A 370 -12.13 2.98 -1.65
N MET A 371 -11.94 2.27 -2.77
CA MET A 371 -12.66 1.05 -3.11
C MET A 371 -11.69 -0.11 -3.24
N CYS A 372 -12.00 -1.23 -2.58
CA CYS A 372 -11.21 -2.46 -2.61
C CYS A 372 -12.04 -3.62 -3.17
N PHE A 373 -11.45 -4.37 -4.08
CA PHE A 373 -12.05 -5.54 -4.70
C PHE A 373 -11.15 -6.75 -4.44
N VAL A 374 -11.71 -7.87 -3.98
CA VAL A 374 -10.94 -9.02 -3.54
C VAL A 374 -11.49 -10.29 -4.19
N ASN A 375 -10.75 -10.84 -5.13
CA ASN A 375 -11.06 -12.12 -5.75
C ASN A 375 -10.48 -13.27 -4.92
N CYS A 376 -11.30 -14.21 -4.47
CA CYS A 376 -10.87 -15.34 -3.65
C CYS A 376 -11.11 -16.71 -4.28
N HIS A 377 -10.28 -17.67 -3.86
CA HIS A 377 -10.48 -19.10 -4.09
C HIS A 377 -10.16 -19.84 -2.79
N PHE A 378 -11.18 -20.22 -2.03
CA PHE A 378 -11.01 -20.81 -0.69
C PHE A 378 -11.03 -22.34 -0.69
N ALA A 379 -10.68 -22.92 0.47
CA ALA A 379 -10.60 -24.36 0.69
C ALA A 379 -11.83 -25.12 0.15
N ALA A 380 -11.55 -26.12 -0.70
CA ALA A 380 -12.55 -26.98 -1.30
C ALA A 380 -13.02 -28.10 -0.34
N HIS A 381 -14.05 -28.84 -0.77
CA HIS A 381 -14.71 -29.95 -0.07
C HIS A 381 -15.80 -29.54 0.94
N LEU A 382 -16.82 -30.39 1.07
CA LEU A 382 -18.01 -30.15 1.90
C LEU A 382 -17.65 -29.82 3.35
N GLU A 383 -16.80 -30.64 3.96
CA GLU A 383 -16.42 -30.57 5.39
C GLU A 383 -15.50 -29.40 5.76
N ALA A 384 -14.90 -28.72 4.78
CA ALA A 384 -13.84 -27.74 5.02
C ALA A 384 -14.34 -26.33 5.42
N VAL A 385 -15.52 -26.23 6.04
CA VAL A 385 -16.15 -24.95 6.43
C VAL A 385 -15.21 -24.10 7.29
N LYS A 386 -14.66 -24.70 8.35
CA LYS A 386 -13.70 -24.01 9.24
C LYS A 386 -12.45 -23.53 8.50
N SER A 387 -11.98 -24.29 7.52
CA SER A 387 -10.84 -23.87 6.69
C SER A 387 -11.20 -22.68 5.81
N ARG A 388 -12.39 -22.64 5.21
CA ARG A 388 -12.87 -21.47 4.46
C ARG A 388 -13.00 -20.22 5.33
N ASN A 389 -13.54 -20.35 6.53
CA ASN A 389 -13.61 -19.23 7.48
C ASN A 389 -12.20 -18.73 7.85
N ALA A 390 -11.25 -19.65 8.05
CA ALA A 390 -9.86 -19.32 8.36
C ALA A 390 -9.10 -18.72 7.17
N ASP A 391 -9.44 -19.11 5.94
CA ASP A 391 -8.92 -18.48 4.71
C ASP A 391 -9.43 -17.04 4.61
N PHE A 392 -10.74 -16.82 4.86
CA PHE A 392 -11.32 -15.48 4.90
C PHE A 392 -10.67 -14.59 5.97
N ASP A 393 -10.57 -15.04 7.21
CA ASP A 393 -9.97 -14.27 8.30
C ASP A 393 -8.50 -13.92 8.01
N HIS A 394 -7.75 -14.87 7.45
CA HIS A 394 -6.37 -14.62 7.02
C HIS A 394 -6.30 -13.55 5.93
N VAL A 395 -7.06 -13.71 4.84
CA VAL A 395 -7.12 -12.73 3.74
C VAL A 395 -7.52 -11.35 4.25
N TYR A 396 -8.56 -11.27 5.07
CA TYR A 396 -9.06 -10.00 5.58
C TYR A 396 -8.00 -9.27 6.42
N ARG A 397 -7.24 -10.01 7.25
CA ARG A 397 -6.21 -9.44 8.14
C ARG A 397 -4.89 -9.10 7.44
N THR A 398 -4.49 -9.87 6.44
CA THR A 398 -3.12 -9.79 5.88
C THR A 398 -3.06 -9.20 4.47
N MET A 399 -4.19 -8.89 3.85
CA MET A 399 -4.19 -8.19 2.56
C MET A 399 -3.74 -6.74 2.75
N VAL A 400 -2.63 -6.41 2.12
CA VAL A 400 -2.00 -5.08 2.16
C VAL A 400 -1.70 -4.65 0.72
N PHE A 401 -2.18 -3.47 0.32
CA PHE A 401 -2.05 -2.91 -1.04
C PHE A 401 -0.81 -2.04 -1.19
N SER A 402 -0.09 -1.81 -0.10
CA SER A 402 1.28 -1.30 -0.16
C SER A 402 2.15 -2.34 -0.87
N ARG A 403 3.00 -1.93 -1.82
CA ARG A 403 3.99 -2.85 -2.43
C ARG A 403 4.65 -3.66 -1.32
N PRO A 404 4.54 -5.01 -1.32
CA PRO A 404 5.06 -5.79 -0.21
C PRO A 404 6.56 -5.60 -0.11
N ALA A 405 7.00 -4.90 0.94
CA ALA A 405 8.22 -5.29 1.62
C ALA A 405 7.99 -6.73 2.09
N ASN A 406 8.94 -7.62 1.78
CA ASN A 406 8.94 -9.00 2.21
C ASN A 406 8.82 -9.11 3.75
N LEU A 407 7.60 -9.25 4.26
CA LEU A 407 7.29 -9.45 5.70
C LEU A 407 7.63 -10.86 6.21
N PHE A 408 8.29 -11.70 5.40
CA PHE A 408 8.74 -13.03 5.81
C PHE A 408 10.25 -13.07 6.04
N ASN A 409 10.75 -12.39 7.07
CA ASN A 409 12.13 -12.64 7.56
C ASN A 409 12.29 -12.40 9.07
N ALA A 410 11.30 -12.78 9.88
CA ALA A 410 11.42 -12.79 11.35
C ALA A 410 11.23 -14.17 12.01
N THR A 411 11.37 -15.28 11.27
CA THR A 411 11.30 -16.64 11.84
C THR A 411 12.40 -17.60 11.36
N ALA A 412 13.50 -17.10 10.80
CA ALA A 412 14.65 -17.91 10.40
C ALA A 412 15.83 -17.75 11.36
N ALA A 413 15.61 -17.98 12.65
CA ALA A 413 16.66 -18.42 13.58
C ALA A 413 16.09 -19.64 14.32
N GLY A 414 16.53 -20.82 13.90
CA GLY A 414 15.91 -22.07 14.31
C GLY A 414 16.12 -22.39 15.78
N VAL A 415 15.05 -22.82 16.46
CA VAL A 415 15.12 -23.88 17.48
C VAL A 415 13.80 -24.67 17.45
N SER A 416 13.97 -25.98 17.62
CA SER A 416 12.99 -27.07 17.65
C SER A 416 11.73 -26.83 18.51
N SER A 417 10.64 -27.43 18.04
CA SER A 417 9.36 -27.72 18.72
C SER A 417 9.38 -27.86 20.25
N ALA A 418 8.53 -27.08 20.93
CA ALA A 418 7.69 -27.50 22.06
C ALA A 418 6.70 -26.39 22.46
N VAL A 419 5.43 -26.75 22.64
CA VAL A 419 4.42 -25.92 23.31
C VAL A 419 4.71 -25.92 24.81
N GLN A 420 5.02 -24.77 25.44
CA GLN A 420 4.69 -24.47 26.85
C GLN A 420 5.05 -23.04 27.32
N MET A 421 4.04 -22.35 27.87
CA MET A 421 4.01 -21.51 29.09
C MET A 421 4.92 -20.27 29.26
N LEU A 422 4.24 -19.13 29.37
CA LEU A 422 4.47 -17.93 30.22
C LEU A 422 5.59 -17.97 31.29
N ARG A 423 6.52 -17.00 31.20
CA ARG A 423 7.19 -16.17 32.23
C ARG A 423 8.35 -15.44 31.50
N GLY A 424 8.54 -14.13 31.44
CA GLY A 424 8.16 -13.00 32.29
C GLY A 424 9.44 -12.26 32.69
N VAL A 425 9.86 -11.24 31.94
CA VAL A 425 10.71 -10.12 32.42
C VAL A 425 10.32 -8.84 31.67
N ASN A 426 10.14 -7.78 32.45
CA ASN A 426 9.46 -6.52 32.13
C ASN A 426 10.10 -5.69 31.01
N ALA A 427 9.31 -5.40 29.98
CA ALA A 427 9.33 -4.12 29.27
C ALA A 427 7.89 -3.59 29.27
N MET A 428 7.69 -2.45 29.92
CA MET A 428 6.38 -1.89 30.20
C MET A 428 5.68 -1.42 28.91
N SER A 429 4.47 -1.96 28.71
CA SER A 429 3.31 -1.33 28.07
C SER A 429 3.55 -0.47 26.83
N ILE A 430 3.77 -1.11 25.68
CA ILE A 430 3.16 -0.64 24.44
C ILE A 430 1.86 -1.43 24.31
N HIS A 431 0.72 -0.75 24.46
CA HIS A 431 -0.54 -1.30 23.97
C HIS A 431 -0.35 -1.56 22.48
N SER A 432 -0.14 -2.82 22.12
CA SER A 432 -0.31 -3.29 20.75
C SER A 432 -1.79 -3.14 20.42
N ALA A 433 -2.19 -1.95 20.00
CA ALA A 433 -3.35 -1.80 19.15
C ALA A 433 -3.10 -2.73 17.97
N GLU A 434 -3.87 -3.82 17.86
CA GLU A 434 -3.90 -4.61 16.64
C GLU A 434 -4.12 -3.61 15.49
N LEU A 435 -3.11 -3.44 14.63
CA LEU A 435 -3.24 -2.58 13.45
C LEU A 435 -4.51 -3.03 12.71
N MET A 436 -5.46 -2.11 12.55
CA MET A 436 -6.70 -2.40 11.84
C MET A 436 -6.33 -2.84 10.41
N PRO A 437 -6.93 -3.92 9.89
CA PRO A 437 -6.61 -4.39 8.54
C PRO A 437 -6.90 -3.31 7.49
N GLU A 438 -6.07 -3.17 6.46
CA GLU A 438 -6.22 -2.11 5.45
C GLU A 438 -7.61 -2.15 4.75
N LEU A 439 -8.17 -3.35 4.55
CA LEU A 439 -9.52 -3.53 4.02
C LEU A 439 -10.63 -2.94 4.90
N SER A 440 -10.38 -2.74 6.21
CA SER A 440 -11.35 -2.14 7.12
C SER A 440 -11.48 -0.63 6.92
N GLU A 441 -10.45 0.04 6.40
CA GLU A 441 -10.42 1.48 6.16
C GLU A 441 -11.08 1.89 4.83
N ALA A 442 -11.30 0.95 3.92
CA ALA A 442 -11.92 1.23 2.64
C ALA A 442 -13.39 1.66 2.79
N ASP A 443 -13.84 2.59 1.95
CA ASP A 443 -15.22 3.07 1.92
C ASP A 443 -16.17 2.05 1.27
N LEU A 444 -15.63 1.27 0.32
CA LEU A 444 -16.30 0.13 -0.30
C LEU A 444 -15.34 -1.06 -0.39
N VAL A 445 -15.80 -2.22 0.05
CA VAL A 445 -15.11 -3.49 -0.13
C VAL A 445 -16.03 -4.46 -0.84
N VAL A 446 -15.56 -5.08 -1.92
CA VAL A 446 -16.29 -6.13 -2.65
C VAL A 446 -15.46 -7.39 -2.65
N PHE A 447 -15.95 -8.44 -2.00
CA PHE A 447 -15.41 -9.78 -2.11
C PHE A 447 -16.14 -10.53 -3.20
N LEU A 448 -15.42 -11.16 -4.11
CA LEU A 448 -15.97 -12.01 -5.17
C LEU A 448 -15.10 -13.24 -5.33
N GLY A 449 -15.64 -14.33 -5.88
CA GLY A 449 -14.81 -15.51 -6.13
C GLY A 449 -15.52 -16.84 -5.96
N ASP A 450 -14.73 -17.90 -6.07
CA ASP A 450 -15.12 -19.25 -5.66
C ASP A 450 -14.79 -19.44 -4.17
N PHE A 451 -15.75 -19.08 -3.32
CA PHE A 451 -15.61 -19.26 -1.87
C PHE A 451 -15.81 -20.71 -1.44
N ASN A 452 -16.23 -21.60 -2.34
CA ASN A 452 -16.34 -23.04 -2.13
C ASN A 452 -17.26 -23.51 -0.99
N TYR A 453 -18.11 -22.64 -0.41
CA TYR A 453 -19.17 -23.07 0.51
C TYR A 453 -20.20 -23.93 -0.22
N ARG A 454 -20.73 -24.94 0.48
CA ARG A 454 -21.58 -26.00 -0.10
C ARG A 454 -22.96 -26.03 0.56
N LEU A 455 -23.81 -26.92 0.07
CA LEU A 455 -25.08 -27.25 0.72
C LEU A 455 -24.87 -28.36 1.74
N ASP A 456 -25.30 -28.14 2.97
CA ASP A 456 -25.14 -29.09 4.08
C ASP A 456 -26.41 -29.91 4.35
N GLY A 457 -26.22 -31.14 4.85
CA GLY A 457 -27.30 -32.03 5.26
C GLY A 457 -28.31 -32.42 4.17
N ILE A 458 -27.91 -32.37 2.90
CA ILE A 458 -28.75 -32.74 1.75
C ILE A 458 -28.01 -33.73 0.84
N SER A 459 -28.72 -34.73 0.31
CA SER A 459 -28.16 -35.67 -0.67
C SER A 459 -28.11 -35.07 -2.08
N TYR A 460 -27.34 -35.71 -2.97
CA TYR A 460 -27.26 -35.29 -4.37
C TYR A 460 -28.64 -35.34 -5.05
N ASP A 461 -29.39 -36.42 -4.87
CA ASP A 461 -30.68 -36.63 -5.54
C ASP A 461 -31.72 -35.59 -5.04
N GLU A 462 -31.80 -35.34 -3.73
CA GLU A 462 -32.67 -34.30 -3.17
C GLU A 462 -32.31 -32.89 -3.70
N ALA A 463 -31.02 -32.56 -3.76
CA ALA A 463 -30.57 -31.28 -4.27
C ALA A 463 -30.96 -31.11 -5.75
N ARG A 464 -30.80 -32.16 -6.56
CA ARG A 464 -31.21 -32.17 -7.98
C ARG A 464 -32.72 -32.02 -8.13
N ASP A 465 -33.51 -32.67 -7.29
CA ASP A 465 -34.96 -32.57 -7.29
C ASP A 465 -35.41 -31.14 -6.99
N PHE A 466 -34.88 -30.50 -5.94
CA PHE A 466 -35.22 -29.11 -5.63
C PHE A 466 -34.76 -28.13 -6.71
N VAL A 467 -33.60 -28.36 -7.33
CA VAL A 467 -33.15 -27.55 -8.48
C VAL A 467 -34.12 -27.69 -9.65
N SER A 468 -34.57 -28.91 -9.97
CA SER A 468 -35.51 -29.16 -11.08
C SER A 468 -36.87 -28.49 -10.85
N GLN A 469 -37.33 -28.46 -9.60
CA GLN A 469 -38.57 -27.82 -9.17
C GLN A 469 -38.41 -26.29 -8.98
N ARG A 470 -37.20 -25.75 -9.15
CA ARG A 470 -36.84 -24.35 -8.88
C ARG A 470 -37.12 -23.92 -7.44
N CYS A 471 -37.09 -24.85 -6.50
CA CYS A 471 -37.30 -24.63 -5.08
C CYS A 471 -35.99 -24.16 -4.40
N PHE A 472 -35.47 -23.02 -4.85
CA PHE A 472 -34.17 -22.52 -4.38
C PHE A 472 -34.20 -22.03 -2.92
N ASP A 473 -35.36 -21.68 -2.37
CA ASP A 473 -35.50 -21.27 -0.96
C ASP A 473 -35.02 -22.36 0.00
N TRP A 474 -35.46 -23.60 -0.20
CA TRP A 474 -35.06 -24.75 0.61
C TRP A 474 -33.56 -25.03 0.51
N LEU A 475 -32.97 -24.88 -0.67
CA LEU A 475 -31.53 -25.03 -0.85
C LEU A 475 -30.76 -23.92 -0.13
N ARG A 476 -31.25 -22.67 -0.15
CA ARG A 476 -30.60 -21.54 0.54
C ARG A 476 -30.57 -21.69 2.06
N GLU A 477 -31.52 -22.39 2.66
CA GLU A 477 -31.49 -22.71 4.10
C GLU A 477 -30.35 -23.65 4.47
N ARG A 478 -29.83 -24.41 3.50
CA ARG A 478 -28.72 -25.35 3.67
C ARG A 478 -27.38 -24.78 3.20
N ASP A 479 -27.34 -23.55 2.73
CA ASP A 479 -26.12 -22.89 2.26
C ASP A 479 -25.20 -22.56 3.43
N GLN A 480 -24.02 -23.20 3.46
CA GLN A 480 -23.05 -23.02 4.54
C GLN A 480 -22.62 -21.56 4.70
N LEU A 481 -22.41 -20.80 3.61
CA LEU A 481 -21.96 -19.41 3.71
C LEU A 481 -22.98 -18.55 4.47
N ARG A 482 -24.27 -18.69 4.15
CA ARG A 482 -25.34 -17.96 4.87
C ARG A 482 -25.38 -18.29 6.35
N VAL A 483 -25.17 -19.56 6.72
CA VAL A 483 -25.11 -19.98 8.13
C VAL A 483 -23.92 -19.33 8.84
N GLU A 484 -22.72 -19.41 8.25
CA GLU A 484 -21.49 -18.85 8.83
C GLU A 484 -21.52 -17.32 8.93
N MET A 485 -22.08 -16.63 7.93
CA MET A 485 -22.30 -15.18 7.99
C MET A 485 -23.28 -14.77 9.09
N LYS A 486 -24.41 -15.49 9.20
CA LYS A 486 -25.43 -15.21 10.22
C LYS A 486 -24.89 -15.46 11.63
N ALA A 487 -24.03 -16.46 11.80
CA ALA A 487 -23.36 -16.75 13.06
C ALA A 487 -22.19 -15.78 13.36
N GLY A 488 -21.78 -14.95 12.39
CA GLY A 488 -20.66 -14.02 12.55
C GLY A 488 -19.29 -14.69 12.50
N TYR A 489 -19.15 -15.85 11.85
CA TYR A 489 -17.87 -16.55 11.70
C TYR A 489 -17.09 -16.17 10.43
N ALA A 490 -17.76 -15.64 9.42
CA ALA A 490 -17.13 -15.15 8.19
C ALA A 490 -17.88 -13.94 7.62
N PHE A 491 -17.17 -13.07 6.91
CA PHE A 491 -17.73 -11.90 6.20
C PHE A 491 -18.61 -11.00 7.07
N GLN A 492 -18.19 -10.74 8.31
CA GLN A 492 -18.94 -9.92 9.27
C GLN A 492 -19.17 -8.51 8.71
N GLY A 493 -20.40 -8.02 8.83
CA GLY A 493 -20.79 -6.69 8.32
C GLY A 493 -20.93 -6.59 6.80
N MET A 494 -20.69 -7.67 6.04
CA MET A 494 -20.90 -7.70 4.59
C MET A 494 -22.33 -8.10 4.24
N ARG A 495 -22.76 -7.70 3.04
CA ARG A 495 -24.07 -7.96 2.48
C ARG A 495 -23.93 -8.76 1.20
N GLU A 496 -24.94 -9.58 0.93
CA GLU A 496 -25.09 -10.35 -0.30
C GLU A 496 -26.48 -10.09 -0.88
N ALA A 497 -26.56 -9.89 -2.19
CA ALA A 497 -27.84 -9.73 -2.87
C ALA A 497 -28.63 -11.06 -2.85
N ALA A 498 -29.96 -10.97 -2.98
CA ALA A 498 -30.79 -12.17 -2.97
C ALA A 498 -30.48 -13.08 -4.17
N ILE A 499 -29.98 -14.29 -3.90
CA ILE A 499 -29.70 -15.29 -4.93
C ILE A 499 -31.01 -15.81 -5.50
N ARG A 500 -31.26 -15.56 -6.79
CA ARG A 500 -32.46 -16.02 -7.52
C ARG A 500 -32.15 -17.02 -8.65
N PHE A 501 -30.88 -17.38 -8.78
CA PHE A 501 -30.38 -18.30 -9.80
C PHE A 501 -30.02 -19.68 -9.21
N PRO A 502 -29.97 -20.74 -10.03
CA PRO A 502 -29.60 -22.09 -9.60
C PRO A 502 -28.15 -22.18 -9.08
N PRO A 503 -27.80 -23.23 -8.31
CA PRO A 503 -26.41 -23.50 -7.92
C PRO A 503 -25.44 -23.50 -9.11
N THR A 504 -24.29 -22.84 -8.98
CA THR A 504 -23.36 -22.58 -10.09
C THR A 504 -22.34 -23.70 -10.31
N TYR A 505 -22.26 -24.64 -9.37
CA TYR A 505 -21.39 -25.80 -9.36
C TYR A 505 -22.21 -27.07 -9.06
N LYS A 506 -21.87 -28.28 -9.53
CA LYS A 506 -20.85 -28.66 -10.51
C LYS A 506 -21.54 -29.09 -11.80
N PHE A 507 -21.08 -28.57 -12.93
CA PHE A 507 -21.59 -28.90 -14.25
C PHE A 507 -20.63 -29.79 -15.05
N GLU A 508 -21.18 -30.56 -15.98
CA GLU A 508 -20.44 -31.12 -17.10
C GLU A 508 -20.19 -30.02 -18.15
N ARG A 509 -18.97 -29.96 -18.68
CA ARG A 509 -18.60 -28.93 -19.66
C ARG A 509 -19.33 -29.16 -20.97
N HIS A 510 -19.68 -28.06 -21.64
CA HIS A 510 -20.38 -28.05 -22.93
C HIS A 510 -21.78 -28.68 -22.92
N GLN A 511 -22.33 -28.95 -21.73
CA GLN A 511 -23.72 -29.39 -21.58
C GLN A 511 -24.60 -28.22 -21.13
N ALA A 512 -25.60 -27.91 -21.94
CA ALA A 512 -26.50 -26.79 -21.69
C ALA A 512 -27.62 -27.15 -20.69
N GLY A 513 -28.08 -26.13 -19.96
CA GLY A 513 -29.24 -26.22 -19.08
C GLY A 513 -29.01 -27.00 -17.78
N LEU A 514 -30.10 -27.17 -17.01
CA LEU A 514 -30.08 -27.83 -15.69
C LEU A 514 -29.95 -29.36 -15.78
N ALA A 515 -29.94 -29.93 -16.99
CA ALA A 515 -29.56 -31.31 -17.20
C ALA A 515 -28.05 -31.53 -17.06
N GLY A 516 -27.25 -30.46 -17.18
CA GLY A 516 -25.79 -30.52 -17.15
C GLY A 516 -25.15 -30.59 -15.77
N TYR A 517 -25.91 -30.76 -14.68
CA TYR A 517 -25.27 -31.02 -13.39
C TYR A 517 -24.59 -32.39 -13.37
N ASP A 518 -23.42 -32.47 -12.72
CA ASP A 518 -22.54 -33.64 -12.66
C ASP A 518 -23.32 -34.94 -12.48
N SER A 519 -23.41 -35.74 -13.55
CA SER A 519 -24.03 -37.07 -13.54
C SER A 519 -23.00 -38.19 -13.47
N GLY A 520 -21.71 -37.84 -13.36
CA GLY A 520 -20.60 -38.77 -13.28
C GLY A 520 -20.51 -39.52 -11.95
N GLU A 521 -19.50 -40.39 -11.85
CA GLU A 521 -19.33 -41.31 -10.70
C GLU A 521 -19.23 -40.61 -9.33
N LYS A 522 -18.75 -39.35 -9.30
CA LYS A 522 -18.54 -38.61 -8.05
C LYS A 522 -19.79 -37.92 -7.53
N LYS A 523 -20.84 -37.79 -8.35
CA LYS A 523 -22.15 -37.17 -8.04
C LYS A 523 -22.02 -35.97 -7.09
N ARG A 524 -21.29 -34.93 -7.50
CA ARG A 524 -21.08 -33.76 -6.63
C ARG A 524 -22.40 -33.01 -6.42
N ILE A 525 -22.78 -32.82 -5.17
CA ILE A 525 -23.98 -32.07 -4.78
C ILE A 525 -23.87 -30.64 -5.36
N PRO A 526 -24.91 -30.15 -6.06
CA PRO A 526 -24.96 -28.78 -6.54
C PRO A 526 -24.74 -27.75 -5.42
N ALA A 527 -23.96 -26.70 -5.66
CA ALA A 527 -23.67 -25.66 -4.67
C ALA A 527 -23.49 -24.26 -5.30
N TRP A 528 -23.79 -23.22 -4.52
CA TRP A 528 -23.43 -21.83 -4.83
C TRP A 528 -22.02 -21.52 -4.32
N CYS A 529 -21.03 -22.05 -5.03
CA CYS A 529 -19.62 -21.82 -4.75
C CYS A 529 -19.19 -20.39 -5.10
N ASP A 530 -19.73 -19.85 -6.20
CA ASP A 530 -19.33 -18.59 -6.81
C ASP A 530 -20.21 -17.44 -6.30
N ARG A 531 -19.63 -16.49 -5.56
CA ARG A 531 -20.39 -15.51 -4.76
C ARG A 531 -19.81 -14.11 -4.86
N ILE A 532 -20.64 -13.10 -4.57
CA ILE A 532 -20.25 -11.68 -4.57
C ILE A 532 -20.89 -11.01 -3.36
N LEU A 533 -20.04 -10.51 -2.46
CA LEU A 533 -20.41 -9.84 -1.21
C LEU A 533 -19.79 -8.45 -1.18
N PHE A 534 -20.42 -7.53 -0.45
CA PHE A 534 -19.93 -6.16 -0.35
C PHE A 534 -20.21 -5.52 1.01
N ARG A 535 -19.33 -4.61 1.40
CA ARG A 535 -19.49 -3.70 2.54
C ARG A 535 -19.23 -2.29 2.04
N ASP A 536 -20.15 -1.38 2.29
CA ASP A 536 -19.98 0.06 2.07
C ASP A 536 -19.94 0.80 3.42
N SER A 537 -19.93 2.13 3.39
CA SER A 537 -19.92 2.97 4.59
C SER A 537 -21.23 2.93 5.39
N ARG A 538 -22.26 2.23 4.88
CA ARG A 538 -23.58 2.18 5.52
C ARG A 538 -23.52 1.35 6.80
N SER A 539 -23.63 2.01 7.95
CA SER A 539 -23.67 1.35 9.26
C SER A 539 -25.02 0.67 9.56
N ALA A 540 -26.12 1.18 8.97
CA ALA A 540 -27.47 0.64 9.14
C ALA A 540 -28.31 0.82 7.86
N SER A 541 -29.33 -0.01 7.63
CA SER A 541 -30.09 -0.09 6.37
C SER A 541 -30.69 1.22 5.82
N ALA A 542 -30.81 2.28 6.63
CA ALA A 542 -31.45 3.56 6.29
C ALA A 542 -30.49 4.76 6.09
N SER A 543 -29.17 4.61 6.23
CA SER A 543 -28.25 5.76 6.11
C SER A 543 -28.15 6.29 4.67
N THR A 544 -28.22 7.62 4.51
CA THR A 544 -27.99 8.34 3.24
C THR A 544 -26.51 8.69 3.05
N CYS A 545 -26.08 8.86 1.81
CA CYS A 545 -24.70 9.23 1.47
C CYS A 545 -24.37 10.68 1.89
N SER A 546 -23.18 10.91 2.46
CA SER A 546 -22.63 12.19 2.93
C SER A 546 -21.11 12.07 3.12
N LEU A 547 -20.35 13.10 3.54
CA LEU A 547 -18.92 12.88 3.83
C LEU A 547 -18.65 11.89 4.98
N ASP A 548 -19.55 11.78 5.97
CA ASP A 548 -19.44 10.80 7.07
C ASP A 548 -19.87 9.38 6.66
N CYS A 549 -20.71 9.28 5.64
CA CYS A 549 -21.12 8.02 5.01
C CYS A 549 -20.82 8.09 3.50
N PRO A 550 -19.54 8.11 3.11
CA PRO A 550 -19.09 8.55 1.78
C PRO A 550 -19.52 7.66 0.63
N VAL A 551 -19.81 6.40 0.91
CA VAL A 551 -20.26 5.43 -0.09
C VAL A 551 -21.50 4.70 0.39
N VAL A 552 -22.51 4.69 -0.46
CA VAL A 552 -23.74 3.94 -0.24
C VAL A 552 -24.08 3.14 -1.49
N SER A 553 -24.27 1.83 -1.33
CA SER A 553 -24.46 0.89 -2.43
C SER A 553 -25.78 0.13 -2.32
N SER A 554 -26.35 -0.17 -3.48
CA SER A 554 -27.53 -1.03 -3.65
C SER A 554 -27.33 -1.96 -4.83
N SER A 555 -27.56 -3.26 -4.65
CA SER A 555 -27.53 -4.24 -5.73
C SER A 555 -28.72 -4.04 -6.67
N LEU A 556 -28.45 -3.87 -7.96
CA LEU A 556 -29.45 -3.78 -9.03
C LEU A 556 -29.73 -5.15 -9.65
N GLU A 557 -28.69 -5.94 -9.86
CA GLU A 557 -28.74 -7.24 -10.53
C GLU A 557 -27.79 -8.22 -9.82
N TYR A 558 -28.19 -9.49 -9.68
CA TYR A 558 -27.31 -10.56 -9.20
C TYR A 558 -27.69 -11.88 -9.86
N GLU A 559 -26.89 -12.31 -10.82
CA GLU A 559 -27.24 -13.36 -11.78
C GLU A 559 -26.08 -14.32 -12.06
N ALA A 560 -26.42 -15.55 -12.43
CA ALA A 560 -25.50 -16.52 -13.00
C ALA A 560 -25.84 -16.74 -14.48
N CYS A 561 -24.83 -16.72 -15.34
CA CYS A 561 -24.98 -16.93 -16.79
C CYS A 561 -25.06 -18.45 -17.07
N MET A 562 -26.26 -19.01 -16.89
CA MET A 562 -26.50 -20.46 -16.96
C MET A 562 -26.33 -21.06 -18.37
N ASP A 563 -26.37 -20.23 -19.40
CA ASP A 563 -26.14 -20.53 -20.81
C ASP A 563 -24.66 -20.73 -21.14
N VAL A 564 -23.74 -20.24 -20.30
CA VAL A 564 -22.30 -20.42 -20.47
C VAL A 564 -21.89 -21.82 -20.01
N THR A 565 -21.15 -22.55 -20.86
CA THR A 565 -20.85 -23.98 -20.65
C THR A 565 -19.36 -24.34 -20.70
N ASP A 566 -18.47 -23.35 -20.83
CA ASP A 566 -17.02 -23.58 -21.01
C ASP A 566 -16.32 -24.20 -19.78
N SER A 567 -16.93 -24.06 -18.61
CA SER A 567 -16.42 -24.55 -17.33
C SER A 567 -17.45 -25.41 -16.60
N ASP A 568 -16.99 -26.21 -15.64
CA ASP A 568 -17.84 -26.90 -14.67
C ASP A 568 -18.45 -25.95 -13.63
N HIS A 569 -18.11 -24.65 -13.70
CA HIS A 569 -18.79 -23.56 -13.00
C HIS A 569 -19.48 -22.60 -13.98
N LYS A 570 -20.54 -21.94 -13.51
CA LYS A 570 -21.22 -20.86 -14.23
C LYS A 570 -20.68 -19.49 -13.79
N PRO A 571 -20.39 -18.57 -14.74
CA PRO A 571 -19.98 -17.23 -14.38
C PRO A 571 -21.11 -16.52 -13.63
N VAL A 572 -20.74 -15.72 -12.63
CA VAL A 572 -21.67 -14.93 -11.82
C VAL A 572 -21.33 -13.46 -11.98
N ARG A 573 -22.34 -12.59 -12.02
CA ARG A 573 -22.17 -11.14 -12.00
C ARG A 573 -23.14 -10.46 -11.07
N CYS A 574 -22.70 -9.34 -10.49
CA CYS A 574 -23.55 -8.44 -9.73
C CYS A 574 -23.31 -7.02 -10.21
N ILE A 575 -24.40 -6.27 -10.44
CA ILE A 575 -24.34 -4.84 -10.76
C ILE A 575 -24.79 -4.07 -9.52
N PHE A 576 -23.92 -3.20 -9.03
CA PHE A 576 -24.20 -2.28 -7.93
C PHE A 576 -24.47 -0.89 -8.48
N SER A 577 -25.48 -0.20 -7.95
CA SER A 577 -25.53 1.26 -7.99
C SER A 577 -24.84 1.77 -6.74
N VAL A 578 -23.82 2.60 -6.92
CA VAL A 578 -23.04 3.20 -5.83
C VAL A 578 -23.23 4.71 -5.88
N GLU A 579 -23.77 5.26 -4.80
CA GLU A 579 -23.85 6.69 -4.53
C GLU A 579 -22.57 7.12 -3.81
N ILE A 580 -21.81 8.02 -4.43
CA ILE A 580 -20.51 8.48 -3.96
C ILE A 580 -20.61 9.96 -3.63
N ALA A 581 -20.23 10.35 -2.40
CA ALA A 581 -20.07 11.75 -2.05
C ALA A 581 -18.83 12.33 -2.74
N ARG A 582 -19.06 13.24 -3.68
CA ARG A 582 -18.05 13.95 -4.45
C ARG A 582 -17.95 15.39 -3.97
N VAL A 583 -16.73 15.80 -3.63
CA VAL A 583 -16.40 17.19 -3.31
C VAL A 583 -16.07 17.94 -4.61
N ASP A 584 -16.75 19.06 -4.84
CA ASP A 584 -16.33 20.07 -5.80
C ASP A 584 -15.23 20.93 -5.18
N GLU A 585 -13.99 20.60 -5.53
CA GLU A 585 -12.80 21.27 -5.00
C GLU A 585 -12.73 22.76 -5.40
N SER A 586 -13.41 23.18 -6.46
CA SER A 586 -13.46 24.60 -6.85
C SER A 586 -14.37 25.39 -5.91
N VAL A 587 -15.59 24.90 -5.69
CA VAL A 587 -16.54 25.54 -4.78
C VAL A 587 -16.02 25.50 -3.35
N ARG A 588 -15.48 24.36 -2.91
CA ARG A 588 -14.87 24.23 -1.57
C ARG A 588 -13.73 25.22 -1.36
N ARG A 589 -12.89 25.46 -2.39
CA ARG A 589 -11.80 26.44 -2.33
C ARG A 589 -12.31 27.87 -2.24
N GLN A 590 -13.40 28.19 -2.94
CA GLN A 590 -14.04 29.50 -2.81
C GLN A 590 -14.54 29.72 -1.37
N GLU A 591 -15.26 28.75 -0.82
CA GLU A 591 -15.74 28.82 0.57
C GLU A 591 -14.59 28.93 1.58
N PHE A 592 -13.50 28.19 1.37
CA PHE A 592 -12.28 28.31 2.17
C PHE A 592 -11.73 29.74 2.14
N GLY A 593 -11.62 30.35 0.95
CA GLY A 593 -11.13 31.72 0.79
C GLY A 593 -12.03 32.75 1.49
N GLU A 594 -13.35 32.57 1.37
CA GLU A 594 -14.33 33.41 2.04
C GLU A 594 -14.25 33.30 3.57
N ILE A 595 -14.09 32.09 4.12
CA ILE A 595 -13.90 31.87 5.56
C ILE A 595 -12.61 32.55 6.04
N MET A 596 -11.50 32.36 5.33
CA MET A 596 -10.21 33.00 5.66
C MET A 596 -10.32 34.53 5.66
N ALA A 597 -11.10 35.11 4.74
CA ALA A 597 -11.25 36.55 4.61
C ALA A 597 -12.30 37.18 5.56
N SER A 598 -13.28 36.41 6.05
CA SER A 598 -14.40 36.94 6.82
C SER A 598 -14.42 36.54 8.29
N ASN A 599 -13.82 35.41 8.67
CA ASN A 599 -13.86 34.91 10.03
C ASN A 599 -12.94 35.70 10.97
N GLU A 600 -13.55 36.40 11.92
CA GLU A 600 -12.85 37.29 12.86
C GLU A 600 -11.85 36.57 13.77
N LYS A 601 -12.13 35.31 14.16
CA LYS A 601 -11.19 34.53 14.98
C LYS A 601 -9.93 34.17 14.19
N ILE A 602 -10.11 33.79 12.92
CA ILE A 602 -8.99 33.49 12.02
C ILE A 602 -8.12 34.73 11.82
N LYS A 603 -8.74 35.90 11.57
CA LYS A 603 -8.01 37.17 11.42
C LYS A 603 -7.14 37.47 12.64
N ARG A 604 -7.68 37.37 13.86
CA ARG A 604 -6.92 37.60 15.09
C ARG A 604 -5.75 36.63 15.27
N ILE A 605 -5.93 35.36 14.90
CA ILE A 605 -4.84 34.37 14.94
C ILE A 605 -3.75 34.78 13.95
N LEU A 606 -4.11 35.11 12.71
CA LEU A 606 -3.15 35.52 11.68
C LEU A 606 -2.42 36.82 12.04
N GLU A 607 -3.11 37.82 12.58
CA GLU A 607 -2.53 39.05 13.13
C GLU A 607 -1.55 38.75 14.28
N GLY A 608 -1.94 37.82 15.17
CA GLY A 608 -1.08 37.34 16.25
C GLY A 608 0.24 36.72 15.75
N LEU A 609 0.21 36.02 14.61
CA LEU A 609 1.41 35.43 13.98
C LEU A 609 2.33 36.48 13.34
N CYS A 610 1.83 37.68 13.06
CA CYS A 610 2.65 38.80 12.59
C CYS A 610 3.42 39.49 13.72
N ASN A 611 3.04 39.24 14.98
CA ASN A 611 3.74 39.80 16.12
C ASN A 611 5.06 39.07 16.36
N VAL A 612 6.16 39.82 16.46
CA VAL A 612 7.43 39.29 16.95
C VAL A 612 7.25 39.02 18.44
N PRO A 613 7.48 37.79 18.94
CA PRO A 613 7.40 37.51 20.37
C PRO A 613 8.34 38.45 21.13
N ASP A 614 7.91 38.95 22.28
CA ASP A 614 8.81 39.60 23.24
C ASP A 614 9.83 38.55 23.73
N ALA A 615 10.96 38.46 23.03
CA ALA A 615 12.03 37.55 23.35
C ALA A 615 13.06 38.26 24.23
N ILE A 616 13.11 37.86 25.51
CA ILE A 616 14.27 38.15 26.36
C ILE A 616 15.31 37.08 26.06
N VAL A 617 16.25 37.39 25.17
CA VAL A 617 17.42 36.54 24.94
C VAL A 617 18.38 36.73 26.12
N SER A 618 18.46 35.75 27.01
CA SER A 618 19.42 35.73 28.13
C SER A 618 20.70 35.01 27.70
N THR A 619 21.84 35.70 27.75
CA THR A 619 23.15 35.19 27.31
C THR A 619 23.93 34.50 28.44
N SER A 620 23.25 33.81 29.35
CA SER A 620 23.87 33.26 30.57
C SER A 620 25.00 32.22 30.37
N ASN A 621 25.48 31.95 29.15
CA ASN A 621 26.65 31.09 28.91
C ASN A 621 27.59 31.62 27.80
N ILE A 622 28.12 32.84 27.94
CA ILE A 622 29.37 33.23 27.24
C ILE A 622 30.34 33.80 28.27
N ILE A 623 31.39 33.04 28.60
CA ILE A 623 32.48 33.48 29.48
C ILE A 623 33.49 34.25 28.62
N LEU A 624 33.52 35.57 28.76
CA LEU A 624 34.63 36.40 28.28
C LEU A 624 35.64 36.59 29.42
N GLN A 625 36.93 36.50 29.10
CA GLN A 625 38.03 36.40 30.05
C GLN A 625 38.28 37.63 30.95
N ASN A 626 37.46 38.69 30.90
CA ASN A 626 37.57 39.85 31.80
C ASN A 626 36.18 40.25 32.34
N GLN A 627 36.10 40.36 33.66
CA GLN A 627 34.89 40.22 34.51
C GLN A 627 33.91 41.41 34.55
N ASP A 628 33.68 42.15 33.47
CA ASP A 628 32.68 43.24 33.50
C ASP A 628 31.48 42.98 32.59
N THR A 629 30.29 43.14 33.15
CA THR A 629 29.00 42.85 32.51
C THR A 629 28.41 44.12 31.87
N SER A 630 27.86 44.02 30.66
CA SER A 630 27.10 45.12 30.02
C SER A 630 25.90 44.56 29.25
N ILE A 631 24.78 45.28 29.29
CA ILE A 631 23.49 44.88 28.69
C ILE A 631 23.22 45.72 27.43
N LEU A 632 22.93 45.07 26.30
CA LEU A 632 22.48 45.73 25.08
C LEU A 632 20.99 45.44 24.84
N ARG A 633 20.16 46.49 24.70
CA ARG A 633 18.73 46.39 24.37
C ARG A 633 18.49 46.94 22.97
N ILE A 634 17.98 46.10 22.07
CA ILE A 634 17.53 46.52 20.73
C ILE A 634 16.00 46.45 20.72
N THR A 635 15.34 47.50 20.23
CA THR A 635 13.87 47.57 20.19
C THR A 635 13.44 48.20 18.87
N ASN A 636 12.75 47.43 18.02
CA ASN A 636 12.04 47.99 16.88
C ASN A 636 10.71 48.57 17.38
N LYS A 637 10.52 49.89 17.21
CA LYS A 637 9.27 50.57 17.60
C LYS A 637 8.26 50.71 16.45
N CYS A 638 8.60 50.23 15.25
CA CYS A 638 7.72 50.29 14.09
C CYS A 638 6.82 49.05 14.02
N GLY A 639 5.50 49.23 14.03
CA GLY A 639 4.52 48.15 13.84
C GLY A 639 4.29 47.76 12.38
N ASN A 640 4.83 48.52 11.43
CA ASN A 640 4.56 48.35 9.99
C ASN A 640 5.77 47.85 9.19
N ASP A 641 6.99 48.03 9.70
CA ASP A 641 8.22 47.67 8.98
C ASP A 641 9.01 46.60 9.73
N LYS A 642 9.49 45.60 8.97
CA LYS A 642 10.41 44.58 9.48
C LYS A 642 11.81 45.17 9.58
N ALA A 643 12.38 45.15 10.78
CA ALA A 643 13.81 45.41 11.00
C ALA A 643 14.57 44.08 11.07
N LEU A 644 15.60 43.92 10.24
CA LEU A 644 16.60 42.87 10.40
C LEU A 644 17.76 43.41 11.22
N PHE A 645 18.15 42.66 12.24
CA PHE A 645 19.35 42.93 13.03
C PHE A 645 20.32 41.77 12.83
N GLU A 646 21.55 42.08 12.47
CA GLU A 646 22.64 41.13 12.38
C GLU A 646 23.65 41.47 13.48
N ILE A 647 23.95 40.51 14.35
CA ILE A 647 24.98 40.66 15.39
C ILE A 647 26.22 39.94 14.88
N ILE A 648 27.23 40.70 14.49
CA ILE A 648 28.49 40.17 13.98
C ILE A 648 29.51 40.21 15.12
N CYS A 649 29.89 39.03 15.62
CA CYS A 649 31.05 38.90 16.51
C CYS A 649 32.33 38.95 15.67
N GLU A 650 32.99 40.10 15.62
CA GLU A 650 34.38 40.18 15.16
C GLU A 650 35.26 39.49 16.22
N GLY A 651 35.84 38.33 15.87
CA GLY A 651 36.36 37.32 16.80
C GLY A 651 37.40 37.76 17.83
N GLN A 652 37.67 36.87 18.80
CA GLN A 652 38.69 37.04 19.84
C GLN A 652 40.06 37.41 19.25
N SER A 653 40.57 38.60 19.59
CA SER A 653 41.98 38.91 19.46
C SER A 653 42.71 38.50 20.75
N THR A 654 43.53 37.46 20.69
CA THR A 654 44.51 37.23 21.76
C THR A 654 45.60 38.28 21.63
N VAL A 655 45.53 39.33 22.44
CA VAL A 655 46.62 40.29 22.58
C VAL A 655 47.82 39.55 23.18
N LYS A 656 48.88 39.32 22.40
CA LYS A 656 50.20 39.06 22.97
C LYS A 656 50.88 40.40 23.25
N GLU A 657 51.53 40.50 24.40
CA GLU A 657 52.41 41.62 24.77
C GLU A 657 53.47 41.83 23.69
N GLY A 658 53.22 42.76 22.78
CA GLY A 658 54.13 42.98 21.64
C GLY A 658 53.53 43.68 20.44
N GLY A 659 52.54 44.56 20.61
CA GLY A 659 52.27 45.75 19.78
C GLY A 659 52.21 45.68 18.24
N GLN A 660 52.27 44.51 17.59
CA GLN A 660 52.16 44.39 16.14
C GLN A 660 50.76 43.92 15.74
N ALA A 661 50.06 44.80 15.02
CA ALA A 661 48.82 44.46 14.35
C ALA A 661 49.10 43.49 13.20
N PHE A 662 48.38 42.36 13.16
CA PHE A 662 48.38 41.49 11.98
C PHE A 662 47.45 42.07 10.90
N ASP A 663 47.89 41.93 9.66
CA ASP A 663 47.09 42.15 8.45
C ASP A 663 45.90 41.18 8.47
N HIS A 664 44.69 41.73 8.55
CA HIS A 664 43.47 40.98 8.80
C HIS A 664 43.05 40.25 7.52
N ARG A 665 43.14 38.91 7.51
CA ARG A 665 42.45 38.08 6.51
C ARG A 665 41.32 37.31 7.21
N PRO A 666 40.05 37.74 7.06
CA PRO A 666 38.91 37.19 7.81
C PRO A 666 38.48 35.78 7.34
N ARG A 667 39.26 35.13 6.49
CA ARG A 667 38.93 33.89 5.79
C ARG A 667 40.20 33.05 5.61
N GLY A 668 40.13 31.74 5.85
CA GLY A 668 41.15 30.80 5.36
C GLY A 668 41.27 30.87 3.83
N SER A 669 42.26 30.21 3.24
CA SER A 669 42.59 30.25 1.80
C SER A 669 41.38 30.04 0.85
N PHE A 670 40.28 29.48 1.36
CA PHE A 670 39.05 29.17 0.64
C PHE A 670 37.76 29.78 1.23
N GLY A 671 37.84 30.68 2.21
CA GLY A 671 36.65 31.44 2.61
C GLY A 671 35.84 30.99 3.83
N PHE A 672 36.29 29.99 4.61
CA PHE A 672 35.55 29.47 5.79
C PHE A 672 36.17 29.87 7.15
N PRO A 673 35.38 29.78 8.26
CA PRO A 673 35.88 29.94 9.63
C PRO A 673 36.79 28.78 10.08
N ARG A 674 37.86 29.10 10.83
CA ARG A 674 38.93 28.17 11.22
C ARG A 674 38.57 27.05 12.20
N TRP A 675 37.43 27.12 12.87
CA TRP A 675 36.96 26.02 13.71
C TRP A 675 36.30 24.90 12.87
N LEU A 676 36.17 25.13 11.57
CA LEU A 676 35.68 24.22 10.55
C LEU A 676 36.80 23.72 9.60
N GLU A 677 38.05 24.09 9.87
CA GLU A 677 39.27 23.41 9.38
C GLU A 677 39.81 22.54 10.52
#